data_AF-A0A0D3VGS8-F1
#
_entry.id   AF-A0A0D3VGS8-F1
#
_cell.length_a   1.000
_cell.length_b   1.000
_cell.length_c   1.000
_cell.angle_alpha   90.00
_cell.angle_beta   90.00
_cell.angle_gamma   90.00
#
_symmetry.space_group_name_H-M   'P 1'
#
loop_
_entity.id
_entity.type
_entity.pdbx_description
1 polymer ?
#
loop_
_entity_poly.entity_id
_entity_poly.type
_entity_poly.pdbx_seq_one_letter_code
_entity_poly.pdbx_strand_id
1 'polypeptide(L)'
;MTEKKTFYLTTPIYYPSDKLHIGHAYTTVAGDALVRYKKLRGYDVRYLTGTDEHGQKIERKAAEAGKTPQKFVDDIVAGIQDLWRKLDISNHDFIRTTEERHTKVVQDVFERLLKQGDIYKGEYEGWYCTPDESFFLERQLVNGNCPDCGRPVERVKEESYFFKMSKYVDRLLKYYEEHPDFIQPVSRKNEMINNFIKPGLEDLAVSRTTYDWGIKIKSDPKHVIYVWIDALLNYITALGYGSEDTTLFDKYWPADVHLMSKEIVRFHTIYWPIILMALDLPLPKKVFAHGWLLMKDGKMSKSKGNVVDPVTLIDRYGLDSLRYYLLREVPFGSDGTFTPESFVERVNSDLANDLGNLLNRTVAMVDKYVDGQVPAYQANVTAFDNSLVEAAQAAYDKVESSMENMEFSVALTAISQFVSRSNKYIDETQPWTLAKDESKVNELASVMTHLVESLRIASILLQPFLTQAPTKMWEQLGLEEGEFTSWDSGKTFGLFPEGTKLVKGSPIFPRLDPEQEIAYIAEAMTGGMKAAEALAKAEVNHDDEPIEHKEEIGIEDFTKVELRVAQVLAAEPVKKADKLLKLQLDLGFEQRQVVSGIAKFYTPEELVGRKVICVVNLKPVKLRGELSQGMILAASHGDQLTLATVPENMPNGAIVK
;
A
#
# COMPACT_ATOMS: atom_id res chain seq x y z
N MET A 1 1.37 41.49 -0.51
CA MET A 1 1.66 40.05 -0.38
C MET A 1 0.90 39.36 -1.49
N THR A 2 1.59 38.65 -2.37
CA THR A 2 0.93 37.82 -3.40
C THR A 2 0.10 36.76 -2.69
N GLU A 3 -1.17 36.64 -3.05
CA GLU A 3 -2.09 35.67 -2.47
C GLU A 3 -1.59 34.25 -2.78
N LYS A 4 -1.43 33.41 -1.75
CA LYS A 4 -0.93 32.03 -1.93
C LYS A 4 -1.96 31.21 -2.71
N LYS A 5 -1.50 30.40 -3.67
CA LYS A 5 -2.39 29.45 -4.36
C LYS A 5 -2.96 28.45 -3.35
N THR A 6 -4.27 28.21 -3.43
CA THR A 6 -4.94 27.23 -2.58
C THR A 6 -4.73 25.81 -3.11
N PHE A 7 -4.71 24.84 -2.21
CA PHE A 7 -4.69 23.41 -2.54
C PHE A 7 -5.58 22.63 -1.58
N TYR A 8 -6.69 22.08 -2.08
CA TYR A 8 -7.63 21.29 -1.29
C TYR A 8 -7.56 19.80 -1.66
N LEU A 9 -7.19 18.98 -0.68
CA LEU A 9 -7.12 17.52 -0.81
C LEU A 9 -8.06 16.84 0.17
N THR A 10 -8.71 15.75 -0.26
CA THR A 10 -9.52 14.92 0.62
C THR A 10 -9.14 13.45 0.53
N THR A 11 -9.25 12.72 1.64
CA THR A 11 -9.38 11.26 1.63
C THR A 11 -10.85 10.87 1.43
N PRO A 12 -11.18 9.57 1.29
CA PRO A 12 -12.52 9.11 1.57
C PRO A 12 -12.82 9.30 3.06
N ILE A 13 -14.09 9.37 3.41
CA ILE A 13 -14.53 9.20 4.79
C ILE A 13 -14.72 7.71 5.08
N TYR A 14 -14.17 7.23 6.19
CA TYR A 14 -14.08 5.79 6.48
C TYR A 14 -15.29 5.29 7.24
N TYR A 15 -15.76 4.08 6.92
CA TYR A 15 -16.90 3.47 7.58
C TYR A 15 -16.50 2.91 8.96
N PRO A 16 -16.93 3.50 10.10
CA PRO A 16 -16.48 3.14 11.44
C PRO A 16 -17.26 1.92 11.96
N SER A 17 -17.31 0.85 11.15
CA SER A 17 -17.90 -0.42 11.58
C SER A 17 -16.92 -1.25 12.43
N ASP A 18 -15.64 -0.88 12.46
CA ASP A 18 -14.59 -1.53 13.24
C ASP A 18 -13.30 -0.68 13.20
N LYS A 19 -12.25 -1.09 13.93
CA LYS A 19 -10.90 -0.48 13.85
C LYS A 19 -10.35 -0.47 12.42
N LEU A 20 -9.63 0.59 12.06
CA LEU A 20 -8.94 0.70 10.78
C LEU A 20 -7.68 -0.18 10.73
N HIS A 21 -7.08 -0.26 9.54
CA HIS A 21 -5.94 -1.12 9.22
C HIS A 21 -5.01 -0.42 8.25
N ILE A 22 -3.85 -1.01 7.93
CA ILE A 22 -2.83 -0.38 7.08
C ILE A 22 -3.35 0.09 5.72
N GLY A 23 -4.35 -0.57 5.12
CA GLY A 23 -5.00 -0.07 3.88
C GLY A 23 -5.67 1.30 4.02
N HIS A 24 -6.23 1.64 5.19
CA HIS A 24 -6.79 2.98 5.45
C HIS A 24 -5.68 3.99 5.76
N ALA A 25 -4.66 3.54 6.49
CA ALA A 25 -3.46 4.35 6.75
C ALA A 25 -2.75 4.71 5.44
N TYR A 26 -2.70 3.80 4.46
CA TYR A 26 -2.08 4.03 3.16
C TYR A 26 -2.66 5.25 2.44
N THR A 27 -3.99 5.32 2.30
CA THR A 27 -4.67 6.47 1.68
C THR A 27 -4.39 7.75 2.44
N THR A 28 -4.49 7.71 3.78
CA THR A 28 -4.35 8.91 4.63
C THR A 28 -2.91 9.43 4.64
N VAL A 29 -1.92 8.55 4.75
CA VAL A 29 -0.48 8.89 4.69
C VAL A 29 -0.10 9.44 3.31
N ALA A 30 -0.64 8.88 2.22
CA ALA A 30 -0.40 9.41 0.88
C ALA A 30 -0.98 10.82 0.67
N GLY A 31 -2.18 11.07 1.19
CA GLY A 31 -2.78 12.40 1.20
C GLY A 31 -1.95 13.40 2.01
N ASP A 32 -1.54 13.00 3.21
CA ASP A 32 -0.70 13.79 4.11
C ASP A 32 0.66 14.15 3.47
N ALA A 33 1.32 13.18 2.82
CA ALA A 33 2.60 13.43 2.17
C ALA A 33 2.49 14.47 1.05
N LEU A 34 1.42 14.40 0.24
CA LEU A 34 1.19 15.39 -0.81
C LEU A 34 0.87 16.77 -0.25
N VAL A 35 0.07 16.85 0.83
CA VAL A 35 -0.27 18.12 1.50
C VAL A 35 0.96 18.77 2.13
N ARG A 36 1.81 17.99 2.81
CA ARG A 36 3.08 18.48 3.38
C ARG A 36 3.99 19.02 2.29
N TYR A 37 4.14 18.29 1.18
CA TYR A 37 4.88 18.78 0.02
C TYR A 37 4.29 20.07 -0.54
N LYS A 38 2.96 20.17 -0.74
CA LYS A 38 2.33 21.40 -1.24
C LYS A 38 2.53 22.58 -0.29
N LYS A 39 2.47 22.36 1.02
CA LYS A 39 2.76 23.38 2.04
C LYS A 39 4.21 23.86 1.94
N LEU A 40 5.17 22.92 1.80
CA LEU A 40 6.60 23.21 1.59
C LEU A 40 6.84 23.99 0.28
N ARG A 41 6.01 23.76 -0.75
CA ARG A 41 5.99 24.53 -2.01
C ARG A 41 5.27 25.88 -1.92
N GLY A 42 4.85 26.30 -0.72
CA GLY A 42 4.24 27.60 -0.48
C GLY A 42 2.74 27.71 -0.77
N TYR A 43 2.03 26.59 -0.96
CA TYR A 43 0.57 26.60 -1.11
C TYR A 43 -0.12 26.85 0.23
N ASP A 44 -1.30 27.47 0.15
CA ASP A 44 -2.28 27.49 1.24
C ASP A 44 -3.11 26.20 1.16
N VAL A 45 -2.77 25.24 2.01
CA VAL A 45 -3.34 23.89 1.93
C VAL A 45 -4.54 23.73 2.85
N ARG A 46 -5.50 22.91 2.42
CA ARG A 46 -6.53 22.35 3.29
C ARG A 46 -6.63 20.85 3.04
N TYR A 47 -6.64 20.07 4.12
CA TYR A 47 -6.67 18.61 4.05
C TYR A 47 -7.81 18.05 4.89
N LEU A 48 -8.71 17.32 4.24
CA LEU A 48 -9.89 16.73 4.88
C LEU A 48 -9.79 15.20 4.93
N THR A 49 -10.13 14.65 6.09
CA THR A 49 -10.48 13.24 6.29
C THR A 49 -11.71 13.16 7.19
N GLY A 50 -12.23 11.97 7.46
CA GLY A 50 -13.41 11.82 8.29
C GLY A 50 -14.02 10.42 8.31
N THR A 51 -15.26 10.33 8.78
CA THR A 51 -16.00 9.08 8.95
C THR A 51 -17.41 9.15 8.39
N ASP A 52 -17.79 8.07 7.68
CA ASP A 52 -19.13 7.83 7.16
C ASP A 52 -19.91 6.97 8.15
N GLU A 53 -20.77 7.59 8.93
CA GLU A 53 -21.28 7.01 10.17
C GLU A 53 -22.69 6.42 10.06
N HIS A 54 -23.36 6.53 8.90
CA HIS A 54 -24.76 6.13 8.74
C HIS A 54 -24.93 4.76 8.06
N GLY A 55 -26.17 4.25 8.06
CA GLY A 55 -26.54 3.05 7.32
C GLY A 55 -26.74 1.79 8.18
N GLN A 56 -27.38 0.80 7.56
CA GLN A 56 -27.87 -0.42 8.22
C GLN A 56 -26.75 -1.24 8.90
N LYS A 57 -25.56 -1.27 8.32
CA LYS A 57 -24.44 -2.05 8.87
C LYS A 57 -23.96 -1.52 10.23
N ILE A 58 -23.94 -0.19 10.42
CA ILE A 58 -23.64 0.41 11.73
C ILE A 58 -24.75 0.11 12.72
N GLU A 59 -26.02 0.23 12.31
CA GLU A 59 -27.18 -0.07 13.16
C GLU A 59 -27.15 -1.51 13.69
N ARG A 60 -26.88 -2.49 12.81
CA ARG A 60 -26.74 -3.90 13.17
C ARG A 60 -25.59 -4.14 14.15
N LYS A 61 -24.39 -3.63 13.85
CA LYS A 61 -23.23 -3.80 14.73
C LYS A 61 -23.39 -3.12 16.09
N ALA A 62 -24.05 -1.96 16.12
CA ALA A 62 -24.36 -1.28 17.37
C ALA A 62 -25.31 -2.12 18.23
N ALA A 63 -26.34 -2.71 17.62
CA ALA A 63 -27.27 -3.62 18.30
C ALA A 63 -26.56 -4.89 18.81
N GLU A 64 -25.71 -5.51 18.00
CA GLU A 64 -24.87 -6.66 18.40
C GLU A 64 -23.95 -6.32 19.60
N ALA A 65 -23.45 -5.09 19.64
CA ALA A 65 -22.62 -4.59 20.74
C ALA A 65 -23.43 -4.06 21.95
N GLY A 66 -24.77 -4.11 21.91
CA GLY A 66 -25.64 -3.59 22.96
C GLY A 66 -25.56 -2.07 23.16
N LYS A 67 -25.26 -1.31 22.10
CA LYS A 67 -25.09 0.16 22.12
C LYS A 67 -26.07 0.83 21.16
N THR A 68 -26.39 2.10 21.42
CA THR A 68 -27.02 2.95 20.39
C THR A 68 -26.03 3.19 19.24
N PRO A 69 -26.48 3.35 17.98
CA PRO A 69 -25.59 3.63 16.85
C PRO A 69 -24.65 4.81 17.06
N GLN A 70 -25.13 5.93 17.59
CA GLN A 70 -24.30 7.11 17.92
C GLN A 70 -23.15 6.75 18.87
N LYS A 71 -23.47 6.12 20.01
CA LYS A 71 -22.44 5.70 20.97
C LYS A 71 -21.45 4.70 20.37
N PHE A 72 -21.90 3.80 19.50
CA PHE A 72 -21.04 2.84 18.83
C PHE A 72 -20.03 3.53 17.91
N VAL A 73 -20.48 4.48 17.07
CA VAL A 73 -19.57 5.22 16.19
C VAL A 73 -18.66 6.17 16.96
N ASP A 74 -19.15 6.84 18.02
CA ASP A 74 -18.33 7.72 18.87
C ASP A 74 -17.10 6.97 19.44
N ASP A 75 -17.30 5.75 19.94
CA ASP A 75 -16.23 4.93 20.52
C ASP A 75 -15.17 4.53 19.46
N ILE A 76 -15.59 4.23 18.23
CA ILE A 76 -14.69 3.82 17.13
C ILE A 76 -13.96 5.03 16.56
N VAL A 77 -14.67 6.14 16.35
CA VAL A 77 -14.13 7.40 15.81
C VAL A 77 -13.02 7.94 16.71
N ALA A 78 -13.17 7.84 18.04
CA ALA A 78 -12.10 8.20 18.97
C ALA A 78 -10.78 7.45 18.66
N GLY A 79 -10.87 6.13 18.43
CA GLY A 79 -9.72 5.31 18.04
C GLY A 79 -9.16 5.65 16.65
N ILE A 80 -10.02 6.07 15.71
CA ILE A 80 -9.59 6.54 14.38
C ILE A 80 -8.80 7.84 14.50
N GLN A 81 -9.29 8.80 15.30
CA GLN A 81 -8.58 10.06 15.53
C GLN A 81 -7.26 9.84 16.30
N ASP A 82 -7.23 8.90 17.25
CA ASP A 82 -5.98 8.49 17.91
C ASP A 82 -4.98 7.90 16.92
N LEU A 83 -5.43 7.05 15.99
CA LEU A 83 -4.58 6.52 14.93
C LEU A 83 -4.01 7.62 14.04
N TRP A 84 -4.82 8.61 13.65
CA TRP A 84 -4.34 9.75 12.86
C TRP A 84 -3.34 10.63 13.61
N ARG A 85 -3.52 10.82 14.93
CA ARG A 85 -2.51 11.45 15.79
C ARG A 85 -1.22 10.62 15.85
N LYS A 86 -1.31 9.30 16.04
CA LYS A 86 -0.14 8.40 16.05
C LYS A 86 0.61 8.39 14.71
N LEU A 87 -0.12 8.54 13.60
CA LEU A 87 0.44 8.62 12.24
C LEU A 87 0.98 10.02 11.85
N ASP A 88 0.86 10.99 12.75
CA ASP A 88 1.13 12.41 12.52
C ASP A 88 0.47 12.93 11.23
N ILE A 89 -0.83 12.69 11.08
CA ILE A 89 -1.61 13.18 9.95
C ILE A 89 -1.96 14.67 10.15
N SER A 90 -1.63 15.51 9.18
CA SER A 90 -1.81 16.96 9.21
C SER A 90 -3.16 17.43 8.66
N ASN A 91 -4.23 16.65 8.87
CA ASN A 91 -5.57 17.04 8.43
C ASN A 91 -6.05 18.29 9.20
N HIS A 92 -6.68 19.21 8.49
CA HIS A 92 -7.14 20.49 9.03
C HIS A 92 -8.54 20.39 9.64
N ASP A 93 -9.32 19.40 9.21
CA ASP A 93 -10.64 19.08 9.72
C ASP A 93 -10.82 17.55 9.70
N PHE A 94 -11.72 17.07 10.55
CA PHE A 94 -12.15 15.69 10.62
C PHE A 94 -13.68 15.69 10.58
N ILE A 95 -14.27 15.43 9.41
CA ILE A 95 -15.72 15.49 9.24
C ILE A 95 -16.38 14.19 9.72
N ARG A 96 -17.47 14.31 10.47
CA ARG A 96 -18.34 13.18 10.84
C ARG A 96 -19.71 13.41 10.23
N THR A 97 -20.27 12.42 9.53
CA THR A 97 -21.60 12.61 8.89
C THR A 97 -22.74 12.79 9.91
N THR A 98 -22.54 12.41 11.17
CA THR A 98 -23.48 12.67 12.28
C THR A 98 -23.50 14.14 12.75
N GLU A 99 -22.56 14.99 12.32
CA GLU A 99 -22.53 16.39 12.73
C GLU A 99 -23.69 17.19 12.13
N GLU A 100 -24.22 18.14 12.91
CA GLU A 100 -25.34 18.98 12.48
C GLU A 100 -25.00 19.81 11.23
N ARG A 101 -23.76 20.32 11.15
CA ARG A 101 -23.26 21.08 9.98
C ARG A 101 -23.31 20.28 8.69
N HIS A 102 -23.23 18.95 8.77
CA HIS A 102 -23.37 18.05 7.64
C HIS A 102 -24.83 17.70 7.40
N THR A 103 -25.52 17.23 8.44
CA THR A 103 -26.91 16.76 8.40
C THR A 103 -27.86 17.77 7.77
N LYS A 104 -27.79 19.04 8.22
CA LYS A 104 -28.67 20.11 7.74
C LYS A 104 -28.51 20.33 6.22
N VAL A 105 -27.28 20.34 5.74
CA VAL A 105 -26.96 20.60 4.34
C VAL A 105 -27.36 19.43 3.45
N VAL A 106 -27.15 18.19 3.90
CA VAL A 106 -27.61 16.99 3.16
C VAL A 106 -29.13 17.03 2.99
N GLN A 107 -29.87 17.38 4.04
CA GLN A 107 -31.31 17.54 3.96
C GLN A 107 -31.72 18.65 2.98
N ASP A 108 -31.08 19.82 3.06
CA ASP A 108 -31.40 20.96 2.19
C ASP A 108 -31.07 20.68 0.71
N VAL A 109 -29.96 19.98 0.45
CA VAL A 109 -29.60 19.51 -0.89
C VAL A 109 -30.64 18.53 -1.42
N PHE A 110 -31.08 17.58 -0.61
CA PHE A 110 -32.08 16.60 -1.02
C PHE A 110 -33.40 17.29 -1.42
N GLU A 111 -33.89 18.20 -0.58
CA GLU A 111 -35.11 18.98 -0.85
C GLU A 111 -34.97 19.85 -2.11
N ARG A 112 -33.79 20.44 -2.33
CA ARG A 112 -33.50 21.20 -3.55
C ARG A 112 -33.59 20.31 -4.80
N LEU A 113 -32.95 19.15 -4.79
CA LEU A 113 -32.95 18.22 -5.93
C LEU A 113 -34.35 17.63 -6.19
N LEU A 114 -35.13 17.40 -5.13
CA LEU A 114 -36.54 17.01 -5.23
C LEU A 114 -37.37 18.12 -5.90
N LYS A 115 -37.21 19.38 -5.47
CA LYS A 115 -37.91 20.53 -6.05
C LYS A 115 -37.52 20.81 -7.50
N GLN A 116 -36.26 20.56 -7.88
CA GLN A 116 -35.79 20.67 -9.26
C GLN A 116 -36.32 19.54 -10.16
N GLY A 117 -36.91 18.50 -9.59
CA GLY A 117 -37.39 17.32 -10.30
C GLY A 117 -36.28 16.37 -10.75
N ASP A 118 -35.06 16.56 -10.24
CA ASP A 118 -33.94 15.64 -10.42
C ASP A 118 -34.04 14.43 -9.49
N ILE A 119 -34.69 14.59 -8.32
CA ILE A 119 -35.15 13.47 -7.50
C ILE A 119 -36.65 13.28 -7.69
N TYR A 120 -37.10 12.02 -7.80
CA TYR A 120 -38.50 11.66 -7.90
C TYR A 120 -38.80 10.39 -7.10
N LYS A 121 -40.05 10.24 -6.66
CA LYS A 121 -40.48 9.06 -5.91
C LYS A 121 -40.80 7.91 -6.87
N GLY A 122 -40.34 6.71 -6.56
CA GLY A 122 -40.59 5.51 -7.33
C GLY A 122 -40.62 4.27 -6.44
N GLU A 123 -40.60 3.10 -7.07
CA GLU A 123 -40.47 1.81 -6.38
C GLU A 123 -39.23 1.11 -6.93
N TYR A 124 -38.34 0.73 -6.03
CA TYR A 124 -37.22 -0.14 -6.33
C TYR A 124 -37.68 -1.58 -6.27
N GLU A 125 -37.42 -2.35 -7.32
CA GLU A 125 -37.67 -3.79 -7.33
C GLU A 125 -36.39 -4.49 -7.78
N GLY A 126 -35.83 -5.34 -6.92
CA GLY A 126 -34.57 -6.02 -7.19
C GLY A 126 -34.40 -7.29 -6.37
N TRP A 127 -33.37 -8.07 -6.71
CA TRP A 127 -33.04 -9.31 -6.01
C TRP A 127 -32.01 -9.04 -4.93
N TYR A 128 -32.41 -9.15 -3.67
CA TYR A 128 -31.59 -8.84 -2.52
C TYR A 128 -30.97 -10.11 -1.93
N CYS A 129 -29.65 -10.08 -1.72
CA CYS A 129 -28.95 -11.10 -0.96
C CYS A 129 -28.81 -10.64 0.49
N THR A 130 -29.58 -11.21 1.43
CA THR A 130 -29.52 -10.84 2.85
C THR A 130 -28.12 -10.99 3.48
N PRO A 131 -27.34 -12.05 3.18
CA PRO A 131 -25.98 -12.20 3.68
C PRO A 131 -24.95 -11.20 3.13
N ASP A 132 -25.08 -10.84 1.84
CA ASP A 132 -24.15 -9.91 1.17
C ASP A 132 -24.66 -8.46 1.19
N GLU A 133 -25.85 -8.24 1.76
CA GLU A 133 -26.58 -6.98 1.84
C GLU A 133 -26.65 -6.21 0.51
N SER A 134 -26.69 -6.94 -0.61
CA SER A 134 -26.51 -6.38 -1.95
C SER A 134 -27.71 -6.68 -2.83
N PHE A 135 -28.10 -5.68 -3.62
CA PHE A 135 -29.11 -5.82 -4.64
C PHE A 135 -28.49 -6.16 -5.98
N PHE A 136 -29.12 -7.09 -6.67
CA PHE A 136 -28.74 -7.55 -7.99
C PHE A 136 -29.94 -7.40 -8.92
N LEU A 137 -29.62 -7.02 -10.15
CA LEU A 137 -30.56 -7.14 -11.25
C LEU A 137 -30.66 -8.62 -11.62
N GLU A 138 -31.80 -9.04 -12.18
CA GLU A 138 -32.03 -10.44 -12.56
C GLU A 138 -30.92 -10.98 -13.48
N ARG A 139 -30.41 -10.13 -14.39
CA ARG A 139 -29.28 -10.42 -15.29
C ARG A 139 -27.94 -10.68 -14.59
N GLN A 140 -27.78 -10.24 -13.34
CA GLN A 140 -26.56 -10.39 -12.56
C GLN A 140 -26.57 -11.65 -11.69
N LEU A 141 -27.71 -12.34 -11.58
CA LEU A 141 -27.82 -13.56 -10.78
C LEU A 141 -27.14 -14.73 -11.48
N VAL A 142 -26.47 -15.58 -10.69
CA VAL A 142 -25.88 -16.84 -11.17
C VAL A 142 -26.81 -17.97 -10.76
N ASN A 143 -27.51 -18.57 -11.75
CA ASN A 143 -28.53 -19.61 -11.52
C ASN A 143 -29.63 -19.19 -10.51
N GLY A 144 -30.03 -17.92 -10.52
CA GLY A 144 -31.05 -17.39 -9.59
C GLY A 144 -30.54 -17.13 -8.17
N ASN A 145 -29.24 -17.25 -7.92
CA ASN A 145 -28.59 -16.97 -6.65
C ASN A 145 -27.66 -15.76 -6.76
N CYS A 146 -27.25 -15.25 -5.60
CA CYS A 146 -26.29 -14.16 -5.48
C CYS A 146 -24.98 -14.50 -6.21
N PRO A 147 -24.47 -13.62 -7.10
CA PRO A 147 -23.22 -13.86 -7.81
C PRO A 147 -22.00 -13.90 -6.88
N ASP A 148 -22.08 -13.26 -5.71
CA ASP A 148 -20.95 -13.08 -4.80
C ASP A 148 -20.81 -14.25 -3.82
N CYS A 149 -21.86 -14.59 -3.06
CA CYS A 149 -21.82 -15.72 -2.10
C CYS A 149 -22.49 -17.02 -2.57
N GLY A 150 -23.13 -17.03 -3.74
CA GLY A 150 -23.85 -18.19 -4.27
C GLY A 150 -25.13 -18.58 -3.52
N ARG A 151 -25.59 -17.79 -2.54
CA ARG A 151 -26.80 -18.05 -1.74
C ARG A 151 -28.06 -17.52 -2.41
N PRO A 152 -29.26 -18.01 -2.03
CA PRO A 152 -30.53 -17.51 -2.53
C PRO A 152 -30.70 -16.00 -2.33
N VAL A 153 -31.34 -15.37 -3.31
CA VAL A 153 -31.75 -13.96 -3.27
C VAL A 153 -33.26 -13.86 -3.16
N GLU A 154 -33.73 -12.79 -2.55
CA GLU A 154 -35.16 -12.51 -2.37
C GLU A 154 -35.57 -11.32 -3.23
N ARG A 155 -36.71 -11.40 -3.91
CA ARG A 155 -37.25 -10.26 -4.65
C ARG A 155 -37.85 -9.28 -3.64
N VAL A 156 -37.20 -8.14 -3.47
CA VAL A 156 -37.62 -7.10 -2.53
C VAL A 156 -38.12 -5.91 -3.35
N LYS A 157 -39.31 -5.44 -2.98
CA LYS A 157 -39.90 -4.22 -3.52
C LYS A 157 -39.99 -3.18 -2.41
N GLU A 158 -39.34 -2.06 -2.60
CA GLU A 158 -39.28 -0.98 -1.61
C GLU A 158 -39.57 0.36 -2.28
N GLU A 159 -40.41 1.17 -1.64
CA GLU A 159 -40.59 2.57 -2.03
C GLU A 159 -39.26 3.32 -1.83
N SER A 160 -38.79 4.02 -2.86
CA SER A 160 -37.55 4.79 -2.78
C SER A 160 -37.63 6.04 -3.63
N TYR A 161 -36.84 7.05 -3.27
CA TYR A 161 -36.56 8.18 -4.11
C TYR A 161 -35.39 7.86 -5.05
N PHE A 162 -35.51 8.27 -6.30
CA PHE A 162 -34.54 8.05 -7.36
C PHE A 162 -34.00 9.36 -7.89
N PHE A 163 -32.68 9.42 -8.13
CA PHE A 163 -32.00 10.54 -8.73
C PHE A 163 -31.75 10.27 -10.22
N LYS A 164 -32.13 11.23 -11.07
CA LYS A 164 -32.11 11.15 -12.54
C LYS A 164 -30.70 11.24 -13.12
N MET A 165 -29.90 10.21 -12.90
CA MET A 165 -28.51 10.14 -13.35
C MET A 165 -28.39 10.19 -14.87
N SER A 166 -29.31 9.52 -15.57
CA SER A 166 -29.35 9.43 -17.02
C SER A 166 -29.35 10.80 -17.73
N LYS A 167 -29.96 11.82 -17.12
CA LYS A 167 -30.02 13.21 -17.63
C LYS A 167 -28.65 13.88 -17.81
N TYR A 168 -27.62 13.43 -17.10
CA TYR A 168 -26.32 14.11 -17.03
C TYR A 168 -25.20 13.38 -17.77
N VAL A 169 -25.46 12.22 -18.36
CA VAL A 169 -24.45 11.36 -18.99
C VAL A 169 -23.65 12.09 -20.07
N ASP A 170 -24.33 12.80 -20.99
CA ASP A 170 -23.66 13.50 -22.08
C ASP A 170 -22.75 14.63 -21.57
N ARG A 171 -23.19 15.37 -20.55
CA ARG A 171 -22.38 16.41 -19.89
C ARG A 171 -21.16 15.81 -19.20
N LEU A 172 -21.31 14.65 -18.55
CA LEU A 172 -20.23 13.95 -17.87
C LEU A 172 -19.18 13.43 -18.86
N LEU A 173 -19.61 12.80 -19.96
CA LEU A 173 -18.70 12.30 -20.99
C LEU A 173 -17.93 13.44 -21.64
N LYS A 174 -18.61 14.55 -21.97
CA LYS A 174 -17.95 15.76 -22.49
C LYS A 174 -16.91 16.30 -21.50
N TYR A 175 -17.24 16.34 -20.21
CA TYR A 175 -16.28 16.77 -19.19
C TYR A 175 -15.03 15.89 -19.16
N TYR A 176 -15.17 14.57 -19.27
CA TYR A 176 -14.02 13.65 -19.33
C TYR A 176 -13.14 13.84 -20.56
N GLU A 177 -13.71 14.24 -21.69
CA GLU A 177 -12.97 14.55 -22.93
C GLU A 177 -12.18 15.86 -22.78
N GLU A 178 -12.80 16.90 -22.22
CA GLU A 178 -12.18 18.21 -22.00
C GLU A 178 -11.14 18.20 -20.87
N HIS A 179 -11.27 17.28 -19.90
CA HIS A 179 -10.40 17.15 -18.74
C HIS A 179 -9.79 15.74 -18.67
N PRO A 180 -8.79 15.43 -19.52
CA PRO A 180 -8.23 14.08 -19.61
C PRO A 180 -7.61 13.59 -18.29
N ASP A 181 -7.13 14.50 -17.44
CA ASP A 181 -6.49 14.20 -16.16
C ASP A 181 -7.45 14.15 -14.97
N PHE A 182 -8.76 14.29 -15.20
CA PHE A 182 -9.76 14.24 -14.14
C PHE A 182 -9.75 12.90 -13.39
N ILE A 183 -9.54 11.77 -14.07
CA ILE A 183 -9.54 10.44 -13.45
C ILE A 183 -8.16 9.81 -13.65
N GLN A 184 -7.45 9.59 -12.54
CA GLN A 184 -6.13 8.97 -12.54
C GLN A 184 -6.11 7.72 -11.66
N PRO A 185 -5.37 6.66 -12.07
CA PRO A 185 -4.72 6.46 -13.37
C PRO A 185 -5.73 6.31 -14.52
N VAL A 186 -5.28 6.55 -15.76
CA VAL A 186 -6.12 6.48 -17.00
C VAL A 186 -6.85 5.14 -17.16
N SER A 187 -6.29 4.03 -16.67
CA SER A 187 -6.96 2.72 -16.67
C SER A 187 -8.33 2.77 -15.98
N ARG A 188 -8.48 3.55 -14.91
CA ARG A 188 -9.75 3.74 -14.19
C ARG A 188 -10.76 4.53 -15.00
N LYS A 189 -10.32 5.57 -15.73
CA LYS A 189 -11.19 6.30 -16.67
C LYS A 189 -11.83 5.34 -17.68
N ASN A 190 -11.01 4.49 -18.29
CA ASN A 190 -11.47 3.52 -19.29
C ASN A 190 -12.45 2.50 -18.69
N GLU A 191 -12.18 2.03 -17.47
CA GLU A 191 -13.09 1.16 -16.72
C GLU A 191 -14.46 1.82 -16.48
N MET A 192 -14.47 3.08 -16.01
CA MET A 192 -15.70 3.82 -15.73
C MET A 192 -16.56 4.02 -16.98
N ILE A 193 -15.93 4.42 -18.09
CA ILE A 193 -16.61 4.64 -19.36
C ILE A 193 -17.18 3.33 -19.90
N ASN A 194 -16.37 2.27 -19.99
CA ASN A 194 -16.75 1.05 -20.67
C ASN A 194 -17.72 0.18 -19.87
N ASN A 195 -17.53 0.08 -18.56
CA ASN A 195 -18.28 -0.87 -17.73
C ASN A 195 -19.56 -0.27 -17.15
N PHE A 196 -19.64 1.06 -17.00
CA PHE A 196 -20.76 1.70 -16.29
C PHE A 196 -21.51 2.73 -17.13
N ILE A 197 -20.83 3.52 -17.97
CA ILE A 197 -21.50 4.57 -18.74
C ILE A 197 -22.04 4.05 -20.07
N LYS A 198 -21.20 3.36 -20.86
CA LYS A 198 -21.59 2.84 -22.19
C LYS A 198 -22.78 1.87 -22.18
N PRO A 199 -22.94 0.97 -21.19
CA PRO A 199 -24.12 0.10 -21.12
C PRO A 199 -25.44 0.84 -20.85
N GLY A 200 -25.38 2.11 -20.47
CA GLY A 200 -26.52 2.91 -20.01
C GLY A 200 -26.49 3.09 -18.49
N LEU A 201 -26.54 4.35 -18.06
CA LEU A 201 -26.58 4.70 -16.63
C LEU A 201 -28.02 4.77 -16.15
N GLU A 202 -28.41 3.83 -15.30
CA GLU A 202 -29.73 3.81 -14.65
C GLU A 202 -29.83 4.89 -13.55
N ASP A 203 -31.06 5.30 -13.25
CA ASP A 203 -31.33 6.26 -12.17
C ASP A 203 -31.02 5.64 -10.79
N LEU A 204 -30.45 6.43 -9.89
CA LEU A 204 -29.89 5.94 -8.63
C LEU A 204 -30.92 6.00 -7.51
N ALA A 205 -31.15 4.89 -6.80
CA ALA A 205 -31.99 4.88 -5.59
C ALA A 205 -31.27 5.59 -4.43
N VAL A 206 -31.77 6.76 -4.03
CA VAL A 206 -31.16 7.70 -3.06
C VAL A 206 -31.90 7.80 -1.72
N SER A 207 -32.88 6.94 -1.43
CA SER A 207 -33.46 6.81 -0.08
C SER A 207 -33.76 5.37 0.30
N ARG A 208 -33.98 5.09 1.58
CA ARG A 208 -34.41 3.80 2.14
C ARG A 208 -35.45 4.00 3.24
N THR A 209 -36.27 3.00 3.47
CA THR A 209 -37.29 2.91 4.53
C THR A 209 -37.07 1.70 5.46
N THR A 210 -36.07 0.87 5.17
CA THR A 210 -35.77 -0.41 5.84
C THR A 210 -34.93 -0.31 7.10
N TYR A 211 -34.39 0.87 7.43
CA TYR A 211 -33.60 1.14 8.64
C TYR A 211 -33.78 2.60 9.06
N ASP A 212 -33.46 2.90 10.32
CA ASP A 212 -33.68 4.23 10.90
C ASP A 212 -32.39 5.05 11.06
N TRP A 213 -31.24 4.40 11.18
CA TRP A 213 -29.96 5.06 11.34
C TRP A 213 -29.45 5.75 10.07
N GLY A 214 -29.79 7.03 9.92
CA GLY A 214 -29.28 7.95 8.90
C GLY A 214 -30.06 9.26 8.85
N ILE A 215 -29.73 10.10 7.87
CA ILE A 215 -30.33 11.44 7.74
C ILE A 215 -31.74 11.33 7.15
N LYS A 216 -32.76 11.80 7.87
CA LYS A 216 -34.16 11.79 7.40
C LYS A 216 -34.41 12.86 6.33
N ILE A 217 -35.24 12.54 5.33
CA ILE A 217 -35.77 13.54 4.38
C ILE A 217 -36.73 14.49 5.13
N LYS A 218 -36.61 15.80 4.94
CA LYS A 218 -37.44 16.78 5.67
C LYS A 218 -38.91 16.68 5.30
N SER A 219 -39.22 16.51 4.01
CA SER A 219 -40.59 16.41 3.50
C SER A 219 -41.23 15.03 3.70
N ASP A 220 -40.43 13.96 3.86
CA ASP A 220 -40.91 12.58 4.05
C ASP A 220 -40.04 11.83 5.08
N PRO A 221 -40.21 12.08 6.39
CA PRO A 221 -39.33 11.54 7.45
C PRO A 221 -39.35 10.02 7.61
N LYS A 222 -40.25 9.32 6.92
CA LYS A 222 -40.23 7.85 6.83
C LYS A 222 -38.97 7.36 6.09
N HIS A 223 -38.44 8.18 5.19
CA HIS A 223 -37.28 7.86 4.38
C HIS A 223 -35.99 8.38 4.99
N VAL A 224 -34.96 7.54 4.98
CA VAL A 224 -33.56 7.85 5.25
C VAL A 224 -32.86 8.09 3.92
N ILE A 225 -32.12 9.19 3.81
CA ILE A 225 -31.27 9.51 2.65
C ILE A 225 -30.17 8.46 2.55
N TYR A 226 -30.01 7.90 1.36
CA TYR A 226 -29.03 6.85 1.13
C TYR A 226 -27.61 7.40 1.19
N VAL A 227 -26.71 6.55 1.68
CA VAL A 227 -25.33 6.88 2.05
C VAL A 227 -24.54 7.64 0.99
N TRP A 228 -24.80 7.48 -0.31
CA TRP A 228 -23.99 8.18 -1.33
C TRP A 228 -24.30 9.67 -1.45
N ILE A 229 -25.54 10.15 -1.23
CA ILE A 229 -25.78 11.60 -1.20
C ILE A 229 -25.17 12.20 0.06
N ASP A 230 -25.44 11.56 1.20
CA ASP A 230 -24.92 11.88 2.53
C ASP A 230 -23.38 11.95 2.50
N ALA A 231 -22.72 10.81 2.29
CA ALA A 231 -21.29 10.69 2.29
C ALA A 231 -20.61 11.61 1.26
N LEU A 232 -21.07 11.72 0.01
CA LEU A 232 -20.37 12.54 -0.98
C LEU A 232 -20.41 14.05 -0.68
N LEU A 233 -21.45 14.52 0.02
CA LEU A 233 -21.55 15.93 0.42
C LEU A 233 -20.55 16.32 1.52
N ASN A 234 -19.87 15.36 2.16
CA ASN A 234 -18.85 15.64 3.19
C ASN A 234 -17.80 16.65 2.67
N TYR A 235 -17.41 16.54 1.39
CA TYR A 235 -16.33 17.32 0.79
C TYR A 235 -16.61 18.81 0.71
N ILE A 236 -17.89 19.22 0.66
CA ILE A 236 -18.30 20.63 0.60
C ILE A 236 -18.92 21.10 1.92
N THR A 237 -19.58 20.21 2.67
CA THR A 237 -20.14 20.53 3.99
C THR A 237 -19.06 20.83 5.02
N ALA A 238 -17.92 20.13 4.99
CA ALA A 238 -16.76 20.44 5.83
C ALA A 238 -16.14 21.81 5.51
N LEU A 239 -16.46 22.40 4.35
CA LEU A 239 -16.07 23.76 3.97
C LEU A 239 -17.16 24.81 4.28
N GLY A 240 -18.28 24.41 4.88
CA GLY A 240 -19.37 25.34 5.22
C GLY A 240 -20.38 25.59 4.09
N TYR A 241 -20.36 24.82 3.00
CA TYR A 241 -21.39 24.92 1.95
C TYR A 241 -22.80 24.82 2.54
N GLY A 242 -23.68 25.76 2.21
CA GLY A 242 -25.05 25.80 2.73
C GLY A 242 -25.19 26.24 4.20
N SER A 243 -24.09 26.65 4.84
CA SER A 243 -24.09 27.24 6.18
C SER A 243 -24.09 28.77 6.13
N GLU A 244 -24.09 29.43 7.29
CA GLU A 244 -23.98 30.89 7.39
C GLU A 244 -22.57 31.41 7.05
N ASP A 245 -21.54 30.56 7.20
CA ASP A 245 -20.15 30.88 6.89
C ASP A 245 -19.64 29.99 5.74
N THR A 246 -19.51 30.58 4.55
CA THR A 246 -19.00 29.91 3.35
C THR A 246 -17.55 30.26 3.03
N THR A 247 -16.83 30.96 3.93
CA THR A 247 -15.49 31.49 3.64
C THR A 247 -14.50 30.41 3.16
N LEU A 248 -14.55 29.22 3.75
CA LEU A 248 -13.72 28.09 3.36
C LEU A 248 -14.17 27.47 2.03
N PHE A 249 -15.49 27.38 1.79
CA PHE A 249 -16.04 26.88 0.54
C PHE A 249 -15.62 27.76 -0.63
N ASP A 250 -15.80 29.08 -0.49
CA ASP A 250 -15.48 30.06 -1.54
C ASP A 250 -13.97 30.11 -1.86
N LYS A 251 -13.13 29.73 -0.89
CA LYS A 251 -11.67 29.74 -1.01
C LYS A 251 -11.08 28.44 -1.57
N TYR A 252 -11.61 27.28 -1.15
CA TYR A 252 -10.99 25.97 -1.40
C TYR A 252 -11.75 25.09 -2.39
N TRP A 253 -13.04 25.35 -2.66
CA TRP A 253 -13.79 24.56 -3.64
C TRP A 253 -13.60 25.13 -5.06
N PRO A 254 -13.38 24.29 -6.10
CA PRO A 254 -13.39 22.83 -6.11
C PRO A 254 -12.11 22.17 -5.58
N ALA A 255 -12.24 20.97 -5.02
CA ALA A 255 -11.10 20.17 -4.58
C ALA A 255 -10.08 19.93 -5.70
N ASP A 256 -8.80 20.12 -5.40
CA ASP A 256 -7.70 19.83 -6.31
C ASP A 256 -7.52 18.32 -6.49
N VAL A 257 -7.64 17.54 -5.40
CA VAL A 257 -7.50 16.08 -5.42
C VAL A 257 -8.50 15.43 -4.46
N HIS A 258 -9.33 14.53 -4.98
CA HIS A 258 -9.96 13.48 -4.18
C HIS A 258 -9.12 12.21 -4.28
N LEU A 259 -8.56 11.77 -3.16
CA LEU A 259 -7.78 10.54 -3.07
C LEU A 259 -8.66 9.40 -2.57
N MET A 260 -8.56 8.22 -3.18
CA MET A 260 -9.32 7.03 -2.78
C MET A 260 -8.69 5.74 -3.30
N SER A 261 -9.21 4.60 -2.87
CA SER A 261 -8.93 3.33 -3.53
C SER A 261 -9.93 3.04 -4.66
N LYS A 262 -9.54 2.14 -5.56
CA LYS A 262 -10.26 1.83 -6.80
C LYS A 262 -11.69 1.34 -6.61
N GLU A 263 -12.07 0.76 -5.47
CA GLU A 263 -13.43 0.23 -5.27
C GLU A 263 -14.51 1.31 -5.18
N ILE A 264 -14.14 2.54 -4.79
CA ILE A 264 -15.08 3.66 -4.69
C ILE A 264 -14.96 4.68 -5.80
N VAL A 265 -14.12 4.42 -6.82
CA VAL A 265 -13.87 5.37 -7.93
C VAL A 265 -15.13 5.68 -8.71
N ARG A 266 -16.04 4.71 -8.86
CA ARG A 266 -17.33 4.90 -9.54
C ARG A 266 -18.16 6.01 -8.90
N PHE A 267 -18.22 6.04 -7.57
CA PHE A 267 -19.01 7.02 -6.84
C PHE A 267 -18.44 8.43 -7.03
N HIS A 268 -17.12 8.57 -7.12
CA HIS A 268 -16.46 9.88 -7.19
C HIS A 268 -16.26 10.40 -8.60
N THR A 269 -16.34 9.53 -9.60
CA THR A 269 -16.18 9.91 -11.00
C THR A 269 -17.52 10.00 -11.71
N ILE A 270 -18.52 9.20 -11.34
CA ILE A 270 -19.85 9.25 -11.97
C ILE A 270 -20.86 9.96 -11.06
N TYR A 271 -21.05 9.49 -9.83
CA TYR A 271 -22.18 9.96 -9.01
C TYR A 271 -21.92 11.37 -8.49
N TRP A 272 -20.74 11.60 -7.94
CA TRP A 272 -20.38 12.88 -7.37
C TRP A 272 -20.38 14.01 -8.40
N PRO A 273 -19.78 13.87 -9.59
CA PRO A 273 -19.83 14.95 -10.57
C PRO A 273 -21.24 15.21 -11.09
N ILE A 274 -22.09 14.18 -11.22
CA ILE A 274 -23.49 14.38 -11.60
C ILE A 274 -24.28 15.12 -10.51
N ILE A 275 -24.08 14.78 -9.23
CA ILE A 275 -24.69 15.51 -8.10
C ILE A 275 -24.25 16.97 -8.14
N LEU A 276 -22.97 17.25 -8.33
CA LEU A 276 -22.45 18.61 -8.46
C LEU A 276 -23.01 19.36 -9.68
N MET A 277 -23.16 18.68 -10.83
CA MET A 277 -23.79 19.25 -12.02
C MET A 277 -25.27 19.61 -11.81
N ALA A 278 -26.00 18.83 -11.01
CA ALA A 278 -27.39 19.12 -10.63
C ALA A 278 -27.48 20.28 -9.63
N LEU A 279 -26.48 20.42 -8.76
CA LEU A 279 -26.33 21.54 -7.83
C LEU A 279 -25.76 22.81 -8.47
N ASP A 280 -25.34 22.73 -9.74
CA ASP A 280 -24.66 23.81 -10.48
C ASP A 280 -23.36 24.27 -9.78
N LEU A 281 -22.57 23.30 -9.31
CA LEU A 281 -21.29 23.52 -8.64
C LEU A 281 -20.11 23.11 -9.52
N PRO A 282 -18.93 23.75 -9.36
CA PRO A 282 -17.73 23.34 -10.06
C PRO A 282 -17.29 21.94 -9.62
N LEU A 283 -16.72 21.20 -10.57
CA LEU A 283 -16.27 19.82 -10.37
C LEU A 283 -14.85 19.77 -9.80
N PRO A 284 -14.50 18.71 -9.05
CA PRO A 284 -13.13 18.49 -8.59
C PRO A 284 -12.16 18.41 -9.77
N LYS A 285 -10.92 18.86 -9.57
CA LYS A 285 -9.90 18.92 -10.63
C LYS A 285 -9.33 17.53 -10.94
N LYS A 286 -9.16 16.68 -9.91
CA LYS A 286 -8.61 15.33 -10.04
C LYS A 286 -9.24 14.37 -9.04
N VAL A 287 -9.52 13.16 -9.49
CA VAL A 287 -9.82 11.98 -8.69
C VAL A 287 -8.70 10.98 -8.91
N PHE A 288 -7.93 10.69 -7.86
CA PHE A 288 -6.87 9.69 -7.90
C PHE A 288 -7.28 8.42 -7.15
N ALA A 289 -7.37 7.32 -7.88
CA ALA A 289 -7.76 6.01 -7.38
C ALA A 289 -6.57 5.05 -7.31
N HIS A 290 -6.01 4.87 -6.12
CA HIS A 290 -4.90 3.94 -5.89
C HIS A 290 -5.37 2.47 -5.82
N GLY A 291 -4.44 1.54 -6.03
CA GLY A 291 -4.71 0.11 -5.89
C GLY A 291 -4.81 -0.35 -4.43
N TRP A 292 -5.06 -1.64 -4.24
CA TRP A 292 -5.13 -2.24 -2.91
C TRP A 292 -3.76 -2.58 -2.35
N LEU A 293 -3.61 -2.41 -1.05
CA LEU A 293 -2.61 -3.15 -0.29
C LEU A 293 -3.23 -4.50 0.10
N LEU A 294 -2.66 -5.58 -0.40
CA LEU A 294 -3.14 -6.95 -0.27
C LEU A 294 -2.24 -7.73 0.70
N MET A 295 -2.73 -8.88 1.16
CA MET A 295 -1.96 -9.92 1.82
C MET A 295 -1.67 -11.05 0.82
N LYS A 296 -0.79 -11.99 1.16
CA LYS A 296 -0.50 -13.18 0.31
C LYS A 296 -1.78 -13.96 -0.06
N ASP A 297 -2.81 -13.94 0.78
CA ASP A 297 -4.12 -14.59 0.61
C ASP A 297 -5.23 -13.66 0.06
N GLY A 298 -4.84 -12.50 -0.50
CA GLY A 298 -5.73 -11.53 -1.14
C GLY A 298 -6.08 -10.33 -0.25
N LYS A 299 -7.28 -9.77 -0.42
CA LYS A 299 -7.69 -8.54 0.29
C LYS A 299 -7.68 -8.73 1.82
N MET A 300 -7.17 -7.73 2.54
CA MET A 300 -7.26 -7.66 4.00
C MET A 300 -8.73 -7.64 4.43
N SER A 301 -9.12 -8.59 5.28
CA SER A 301 -10.42 -8.58 5.94
C SER A 301 -10.34 -9.21 7.33
N LYS A 302 -11.07 -8.63 8.28
CA LYS A 302 -11.11 -9.14 9.65
C LYS A 302 -11.69 -10.55 9.73
N SER A 303 -12.64 -10.89 8.86
CA SER A 303 -13.19 -12.25 8.75
C SER A 303 -12.14 -13.30 8.37
N LYS A 304 -11.06 -12.91 7.70
CA LYS A 304 -9.93 -13.77 7.36
C LYS A 304 -8.84 -13.77 8.43
N GLY A 305 -8.91 -12.87 9.41
CA GLY A 305 -7.86 -12.71 10.42
C GLY A 305 -6.50 -12.36 9.84
N ASN A 306 -6.45 -11.65 8.70
CA ASN A 306 -5.21 -11.27 7.99
C ASN A 306 -4.95 -9.76 8.04
N VAL A 307 -5.51 -9.06 9.03
CA VAL A 307 -5.46 -7.59 9.10
C VAL A 307 -4.23 -7.16 9.90
N VAL A 308 -3.48 -6.22 9.34
CA VAL A 308 -2.35 -5.59 10.03
C VAL A 308 -2.83 -4.31 10.73
N ASP A 309 -2.68 -4.28 12.05
CA ASP A 309 -2.93 -3.08 12.85
C ASP A 309 -1.73 -2.11 12.69
N PRO A 310 -1.93 -0.90 12.13
CA PRO A 310 -0.87 0.08 12.00
C PRO A 310 -0.27 0.48 13.35
N VAL A 311 -1.05 0.44 14.44
CA VAL A 311 -0.56 0.80 15.79
C VAL A 311 0.56 -0.13 16.23
N THR A 312 0.42 -1.45 15.99
CA THR A 312 1.44 -2.44 16.33
C THR A 312 2.76 -2.16 15.61
N LEU A 313 2.69 -1.76 14.33
CA LEU A 313 3.89 -1.44 13.56
C LEU A 313 4.54 -0.13 14.04
N ILE A 314 3.74 0.89 14.36
CA ILE A 314 4.25 2.18 14.87
C ILE A 314 4.94 1.99 16.22
N ASP A 315 4.29 1.30 17.15
CA ASP A 315 4.77 1.15 18.53
C ASP A 315 6.09 0.35 18.58
N ARG A 316 6.30 -0.60 17.65
CA ARG A 316 7.53 -1.41 17.60
C ARG A 316 8.62 -0.84 16.68
N TYR A 317 8.27 -0.35 15.50
CA TYR A 317 9.25 0.02 14.46
C TYR A 317 9.39 1.53 14.24
N GLY A 318 8.56 2.33 14.91
CA GLY A 318 8.52 3.77 14.75
C GLY A 318 7.63 4.23 13.59
N LEU A 319 7.11 5.45 13.73
CA LEU A 319 6.18 6.08 12.79
C LEU A 319 6.75 6.17 11.37
N ASP A 320 7.96 6.70 11.24
CA ASP A 320 8.56 6.98 9.93
C ASP A 320 8.86 5.70 9.15
N SER A 321 9.16 4.58 9.82
CA SER A 321 9.33 3.27 9.19
C SER A 321 8.04 2.82 8.49
N LEU A 322 6.89 2.97 9.16
CA LEU A 322 5.59 2.63 8.56
C LEU A 322 5.23 3.58 7.42
N ARG A 323 5.41 4.89 7.59
CA ARG A 323 5.10 5.88 6.55
C ARG A 323 5.97 5.66 5.30
N TYR A 324 7.26 5.42 5.50
CA TYR A 324 8.19 5.09 4.41
C TYR A 324 7.72 3.87 3.65
N TYR A 325 7.46 2.75 4.34
CA TYR A 325 7.04 1.51 3.71
C TYR A 325 5.77 1.70 2.87
N LEU A 326 4.74 2.34 3.44
CA LEU A 326 3.45 2.56 2.77
C LEU A 326 3.61 3.34 1.46
N LEU A 327 4.56 4.27 1.38
CA LEU A 327 4.78 5.11 0.21
C LEU A 327 5.86 4.58 -0.74
N ARG A 328 6.75 3.70 -0.27
CA ARG A 328 7.92 3.20 -1.01
C ARG A 328 7.69 1.87 -1.72
N GLU A 329 7.00 0.93 -1.06
CA GLU A 329 6.99 -0.47 -1.49
C GLU A 329 6.18 -0.69 -2.77
N VAL A 330 5.00 -0.06 -2.86
CA VAL A 330 4.06 -0.27 -3.96
C VAL A 330 3.96 0.99 -4.82
N PRO A 331 4.10 0.88 -6.16
CA PRO A 331 3.78 2.00 -7.05
C PRO A 331 2.35 2.51 -6.85
N PHE A 332 2.21 3.78 -6.51
CA PHE A 332 0.92 4.39 -6.22
C PHE A 332 0.01 4.35 -7.47
N GLY A 333 -1.15 3.68 -7.36
CA GLY A 333 -2.02 3.38 -8.51
C GLY A 333 -2.13 1.88 -8.84
N SER A 334 -1.15 1.08 -8.42
CA SER A 334 -1.14 -0.37 -8.58
C SER A 334 -1.58 -1.08 -7.30
N ASP A 335 -2.03 -2.32 -7.44
CA ASP A 335 -2.14 -3.22 -6.29
C ASP A 335 -0.74 -3.67 -5.88
N GLY A 336 -0.54 -3.90 -4.59
CA GLY A 336 0.69 -4.49 -4.08
C GLY A 336 0.43 -5.29 -2.82
N THR A 337 1.40 -6.10 -2.44
CA THR A 337 1.25 -7.05 -1.33
C THR A 337 2.11 -6.61 -0.15
N PHE A 338 1.49 -6.44 1.01
CA PHE A 338 2.19 -6.32 2.27
C PHE A 338 2.73 -7.69 2.69
N THR A 339 4.02 -7.74 3.02
CA THR A 339 4.59 -8.90 3.72
C THR A 339 5.52 -8.43 4.84
N PRO A 340 5.60 -9.17 5.97
CA PRO A 340 6.58 -8.91 7.03
C PRO A 340 8.01 -8.81 6.49
N GLU A 341 8.36 -9.68 5.55
CA GLU A 341 9.68 -9.77 4.95
C GLU A 341 10.02 -8.48 4.21
N SER A 342 9.12 -7.99 3.35
CA SER A 342 9.38 -6.75 2.62
C SER A 342 9.37 -5.53 3.55
N PHE A 343 8.56 -5.53 4.61
CA PHE A 343 8.58 -4.47 5.61
C PHE A 343 9.95 -4.37 6.30
N VAL A 344 10.43 -5.49 6.87
CA VAL A 344 11.71 -5.53 7.57
C VAL A 344 12.87 -5.26 6.61
N GLU A 345 12.81 -5.78 5.38
CA GLU A 345 13.81 -5.51 4.35
C GLU A 345 13.92 -4.01 4.08
N ARG A 346 12.82 -3.30 3.80
CA ARG A 346 12.86 -1.87 3.47
C ARG A 346 13.35 -1.01 4.62
N VAL A 347 12.97 -1.33 5.86
CA VAL A 347 13.48 -0.62 7.04
C VAL A 347 14.99 -0.84 7.20
N ASN A 348 15.46 -2.08 7.04
CA ASN A 348 16.87 -2.39 7.18
C ASN A 348 17.71 -1.82 6.03
N SER A 349 17.31 -2.04 4.77
CA SER A 349 18.11 -1.64 3.60
C SER A 349 18.15 -0.13 3.46
N ASP A 350 16.99 0.51 3.37
CA ASP A 350 16.91 1.89 2.91
C ASP A 350 17.11 2.86 4.08
N LEU A 351 16.48 2.59 5.22
CA LEU A 351 16.49 3.51 6.36
C LEU A 351 17.70 3.29 7.28
N ALA A 352 17.94 2.06 7.74
CA ALA A 352 19.03 1.78 8.66
C ALA A 352 20.41 1.72 7.97
N ASN A 353 20.55 0.90 6.93
CA ASN A 353 21.84 0.59 6.32
C ASN A 353 22.33 1.65 5.31
N ASP A 354 21.42 2.34 4.61
CA ASP A 354 21.79 3.38 3.65
C ASP A 354 21.78 4.77 4.31
N LEU A 355 20.60 5.31 4.61
CA LEU A 355 20.45 6.66 5.17
C LEU A 355 21.05 6.81 6.57
N GLY A 356 20.68 5.91 7.50
CA GLY A 356 21.14 5.96 8.89
C GLY A 356 22.66 5.76 9.00
N ASN A 357 23.22 4.84 8.22
CA ASN A 357 24.65 4.62 8.16
C ASN A 357 25.41 5.80 7.55
N LEU A 358 24.87 6.43 6.49
CA LEU A 358 25.47 7.63 5.88
C LEU A 358 25.59 8.77 6.89
N LEU A 359 24.53 9.01 7.66
CA LEU A 359 24.52 10.02 8.73
C LEU A 359 25.58 9.69 9.78
N ASN A 360 25.54 8.48 10.35
CA ASN A 360 26.44 8.07 11.41
C ASN A 360 27.91 8.11 10.98
N ARG A 361 28.24 7.63 9.77
CA ARG A 361 29.60 7.66 9.21
C ARG A 361 30.06 9.11 9.01
N THR A 362 29.23 9.95 8.42
CA THR A 362 29.58 11.36 8.15
C THR A 362 29.83 12.11 9.46
N VAL A 363 28.92 12.02 10.44
CA VAL A 363 29.09 12.67 11.75
C VAL A 363 30.37 12.21 12.45
N ALA A 364 30.65 10.89 12.42
CA ALA A 364 31.87 10.34 13.02
C ALA A 364 33.15 10.80 12.31
N MET A 365 33.14 10.92 10.98
CA MET A 365 34.28 11.39 10.20
C MET A 365 34.53 12.89 10.41
N VAL A 366 33.47 13.70 10.45
CA VAL A 366 33.58 15.15 10.72
C VAL A 366 34.16 15.41 12.11
N ASP A 367 33.65 14.70 13.13
CA ASP A 367 34.18 14.76 14.50
C ASP A 367 35.66 14.37 14.56
N LYS A 368 36.06 13.32 13.82
CA LYS A 368 37.42 12.78 13.89
C LYS A 368 38.46 13.55 13.08
N TYR A 369 38.09 14.04 11.89
CA TYR A 369 39.05 14.54 10.90
C TYR A 369 39.07 16.06 10.74
N VAL A 370 38.01 16.75 11.17
CA VAL A 370 37.89 18.21 11.10
C VAL A 370 37.34 18.79 12.41
N ASP A 371 37.69 18.15 13.54
CA ASP A 371 37.38 18.58 14.91
C ASP A 371 35.88 18.88 15.18
N GLY A 372 35.00 18.19 14.46
CA GLY A 372 33.55 18.33 14.58
C GLY A 372 32.99 19.60 13.95
N GLN A 373 33.81 20.43 13.30
CA GLN A 373 33.40 21.68 12.65
C GLN A 373 33.36 21.51 11.14
N VAL A 374 32.24 21.88 10.52
CA VAL A 374 32.09 21.77 9.06
C VAL A 374 32.99 22.79 8.36
N PRO A 375 33.90 22.37 7.47
CA PRO A 375 34.71 23.28 6.67
C PRO A 375 33.89 24.09 5.65
N ALA A 376 34.43 25.21 5.19
CA ALA A 376 33.84 26.00 4.11
C ALA A 376 33.62 25.16 2.83
N TYR A 377 32.46 25.32 2.20
CA TYR A 377 32.18 24.69 0.92
C TYR A 377 33.11 25.23 -0.18
N GLN A 378 33.72 24.32 -0.93
CA GLN A 378 34.49 24.61 -2.14
C GLN A 378 34.07 23.64 -3.23
N ALA A 379 33.70 24.17 -4.39
CA ALA A 379 33.31 23.36 -5.53
C ALA A 379 34.53 22.78 -6.26
N ASN A 380 34.38 21.60 -6.88
CA ASN A 380 35.37 21.01 -7.80
C ASN A 380 36.75 20.71 -7.19
N VAL A 381 36.83 20.34 -5.92
CA VAL A 381 38.12 20.03 -5.29
C VAL A 381 38.54 18.60 -5.60
N THR A 382 37.61 17.65 -5.53
CA THR A 382 37.85 16.24 -5.92
C THR A 382 37.26 15.95 -7.30
N ALA A 383 37.77 14.90 -7.95
CA ALA A 383 37.26 14.43 -9.24
C ALA A 383 35.79 13.94 -9.18
N PHE A 384 35.24 13.71 -7.99
CA PHE A 384 33.91 13.14 -7.79
C PHE A 384 32.85 14.17 -7.36
N ASP A 385 33.26 15.38 -6.99
CA ASP A 385 32.39 16.42 -6.40
C ASP A 385 31.22 16.76 -7.33
N ASN A 386 31.51 17.07 -8.60
CA ASN A 386 30.46 17.43 -9.57
C ASN A 386 29.43 16.32 -9.78
N SER A 387 29.86 15.06 -9.82
CA SER A 387 28.95 13.93 -9.98
C SER A 387 27.97 13.82 -8.82
N LEU A 388 28.37 14.20 -7.61
CA LEU A 388 27.50 14.22 -6.44
C LEU A 388 26.54 15.42 -6.48
N VAL A 389 27.01 16.60 -6.89
CA VAL A 389 26.18 17.81 -7.08
C VAL A 389 25.12 17.57 -8.16
N GLU A 390 25.49 16.97 -9.28
CA GLU A 390 24.55 16.58 -10.35
C GLU A 390 23.52 15.57 -9.85
N ALA A 391 23.91 14.60 -9.04
CA ALA A 391 22.99 13.63 -8.44
C ALA A 391 22.00 14.29 -7.48
N ALA A 392 22.44 15.28 -6.70
CA ALA A 392 21.55 16.05 -5.82
C ALA A 392 20.50 16.81 -6.62
N GLN A 393 20.92 17.52 -7.68
CA GLN A 393 20.01 18.25 -8.56
C GLN A 393 19.01 17.30 -9.26
N ALA A 394 19.50 16.18 -9.81
CA ALA A 394 18.66 15.19 -10.46
C ALA A 394 17.63 14.58 -9.51
N ALA A 395 18.02 14.27 -8.26
CA ALA A 395 17.08 13.78 -7.25
C ALA A 395 16.02 14.83 -6.91
N TYR A 396 16.42 16.09 -6.77
CA TYR A 396 15.51 17.18 -6.46
C TYR A 396 14.45 17.38 -7.57
N ASP A 397 14.89 17.48 -8.82
CA ASP A 397 14.00 17.62 -9.99
C ASP A 397 13.07 16.41 -10.14
N LYS A 398 13.60 15.21 -9.88
CA LYS A 398 12.82 13.98 -9.95
C LYS A 398 11.77 13.91 -8.85
N VAL A 399 12.10 14.30 -7.62
CA VAL A 399 11.14 14.35 -6.51
C VAL A 399 10.03 15.35 -6.80
N GLU A 400 10.34 16.57 -7.24
CA GLU A 400 9.31 17.56 -7.56
C GLU A 400 8.36 17.04 -8.65
N SER A 401 8.90 16.54 -9.78
CA SER A 401 8.08 16.03 -10.88
C SER A 401 7.24 14.80 -10.49
N SER A 402 7.80 13.87 -9.72
CA SER A 402 7.06 12.69 -9.27
C SER A 402 6.01 13.04 -8.21
N MET A 403 6.24 14.02 -7.33
CA MET A 403 5.23 14.47 -6.37
C MET A 403 4.04 15.17 -7.03
N GLU A 404 4.27 15.98 -8.08
CA GLU A 404 3.18 16.57 -8.87
C GLU A 404 2.29 15.51 -9.56
N ASN A 405 2.88 14.35 -9.88
CA ASN A 405 2.20 13.21 -10.49
C ASN A 405 1.72 12.16 -9.48
N MET A 406 1.92 12.38 -8.17
CA MET A 406 1.55 11.44 -7.09
C MET A 406 2.30 10.09 -7.16
N GLU A 407 3.51 10.08 -7.72
CA GLU A 407 4.40 8.92 -7.85
C GLU A 407 5.33 8.80 -6.62
N PHE A 408 4.76 8.61 -5.43
CA PHE A 408 5.50 8.65 -4.17
C PHE A 408 6.68 7.66 -4.11
N SER A 409 6.50 6.44 -4.60
CA SER A 409 7.56 5.42 -4.61
C SER A 409 8.73 5.79 -5.51
N VAL A 410 8.45 6.49 -6.62
CA VAL A 410 9.47 6.97 -7.56
C VAL A 410 10.25 8.13 -6.94
N ALA A 411 9.56 9.05 -6.26
CA ALA A 411 10.22 10.14 -5.53
C ALA A 411 11.14 9.58 -4.44
N LEU A 412 10.66 8.64 -3.61
CA LEU A 412 11.49 8.00 -2.58
C LEU A 412 12.65 7.21 -3.19
N THR A 413 12.46 6.53 -4.32
CA THR A 413 13.55 5.84 -5.03
C THR A 413 14.64 6.81 -5.49
N ALA A 414 14.27 7.99 -6.01
CA ALA A 414 15.24 9.01 -6.41
C ALA A 414 16.06 9.52 -5.22
N ILE A 415 15.42 9.70 -4.06
CA ILE A 415 16.09 10.06 -2.81
C ILE A 415 17.05 8.95 -2.39
N SER A 416 16.61 7.68 -2.38
CA SER A 416 17.47 6.54 -2.05
C SER A 416 18.69 6.47 -2.98
N GLN A 417 18.51 6.67 -4.29
CA GLN A 417 19.62 6.69 -5.24
C GLN A 417 20.66 7.78 -4.93
N PHE A 418 20.20 8.96 -4.50
CA PHE A 418 21.08 10.04 -4.06
C PHE A 418 21.83 9.70 -2.76
N VAL A 419 21.15 9.08 -1.80
CA VAL A 419 21.78 8.58 -0.56
C VAL A 419 22.83 7.51 -0.89
N SER A 420 22.50 6.52 -1.72
CA SER A 420 23.44 5.49 -2.16
C SER A 420 24.64 6.09 -2.91
N ARG A 421 24.42 7.11 -3.76
CA ARG A 421 25.50 7.84 -4.45
C ARG A 421 26.43 8.55 -3.47
N SER A 422 25.88 9.10 -2.39
CA SER A 422 26.62 9.75 -1.31
C SER A 422 27.43 8.74 -0.49
N ASN A 423 26.89 7.55 -0.21
CA ASN A 423 27.66 6.45 0.38
C ASN A 423 28.82 6.04 -0.54
N LYS A 424 28.57 5.87 -1.84
CA LYS A 424 29.61 5.55 -2.82
C LYS A 424 30.69 6.63 -2.92
N TYR A 425 30.33 7.90 -2.75
CA TYR A 425 31.29 9.01 -2.72
C TYR A 425 32.30 8.86 -1.58
N ILE A 426 31.89 8.33 -0.41
CA ILE A 426 32.83 7.98 0.67
C ILE A 426 33.83 6.93 0.21
N ASP A 427 33.36 5.89 -0.48
CA ASP A 427 34.20 4.77 -0.90
C ASP A 427 35.18 5.17 -2.03
N GLU A 428 34.75 6.07 -2.93
CA GLU A 428 35.56 6.64 -4.02
C GLU A 428 36.63 7.61 -3.51
N THR A 429 36.31 8.42 -2.49
CA THR A 429 37.21 9.45 -1.97
C THR A 429 38.12 8.97 -0.85
N GLN A 430 37.77 7.85 -0.19
CA GLN A 430 38.54 7.23 0.89
C GLN A 430 39.05 8.24 1.95
N PRO A 431 38.16 8.89 2.74
CA PRO A 431 38.54 9.92 3.71
C PRO A 431 39.61 9.47 4.71
N TRP A 432 39.61 8.18 5.09
CA TRP A 432 40.61 7.59 5.98
C TRP A 432 42.03 7.54 5.40
N THR A 433 42.16 7.58 4.08
CA THR A 433 43.45 7.69 3.38
C THR A 433 43.84 9.16 3.27
N LEU A 434 42.92 10.03 2.87
CA LEU A 434 43.15 11.48 2.77
C LEU A 434 43.60 12.07 4.12
N ALA A 435 42.99 11.65 5.22
CA ALA A 435 43.34 12.11 6.57
C ALA A 435 44.74 11.71 7.06
N LYS A 436 45.47 10.84 6.34
CA LYS A 436 46.85 10.46 6.67
C LYS A 436 47.89 11.28 5.90
N ASP A 437 47.47 12.07 4.92
CA ASP A 437 48.34 12.87 4.07
C ASP A 437 48.07 14.36 4.29
N GLU A 438 49.02 15.04 4.94
CA GLU A 438 48.91 16.48 5.24
C GLU A 438 48.81 17.36 3.98
N SER A 439 49.21 16.86 2.81
CA SER A 439 49.04 17.59 1.54
C SER A 439 47.61 17.53 0.99
N LYS A 440 46.75 16.67 1.55
CA LYS A 440 45.38 16.36 1.10
C LYS A 440 44.28 16.94 1.98
N VAL A 441 44.63 17.89 2.84
CA VAL A 441 43.69 18.53 3.79
C VAL A 441 42.51 19.20 3.08
N ASN A 442 42.75 19.83 1.93
CA ASN A 442 41.69 20.50 1.17
C ASN A 442 40.70 19.49 0.55
N GLU A 443 41.19 18.38 0.00
CA GLU A 443 40.34 17.30 -0.50
C GLU A 443 39.51 16.69 0.63
N LEU A 444 40.13 16.40 1.78
CA LEU A 444 39.42 15.87 2.94
C LEU A 444 38.32 16.83 3.43
N ALA A 445 38.63 18.14 3.51
CA ALA A 445 37.66 19.16 3.88
C ALA A 445 36.48 19.22 2.90
N SER A 446 36.77 19.19 1.59
CA SER A 446 35.72 19.15 0.55
C SER A 446 34.81 17.93 0.72
N VAL A 447 35.40 16.75 0.95
CA VAL A 447 34.63 15.51 1.12
C VAL A 447 33.69 15.60 2.32
N MET A 448 34.15 16.14 3.45
CA MET A 448 33.31 16.33 4.63
C MET A 448 32.14 17.28 4.34
N THR A 449 32.39 18.43 3.71
CA THR A 449 31.35 19.42 3.41
C THR A 449 30.34 18.90 2.39
N HIS A 450 30.76 18.15 1.37
CA HIS A 450 29.85 17.54 0.40
C HIS A 450 28.94 16.48 1.04
N LEU A 451 29.45 15.69 2.00
CA LEU A 451 28.66 14.67 2.68
C LEU A 451 27.58 15.27 3.60
N VAL A 452 27.92 16.29 4.39
CA VAL A 452 26.94 16.98 5.25
C VAL A 452 25.89 17.73 4.42
N GLU A 453 26.30 18.29 3.28
CA GLU A 453 25.38 18.95 2.36
C GLU A 453 24.43 17.95 1.70
N SER A 454 24.91 16.76 1.31
CA SER A 454 24.06 15.69 0.82
C SER A 454 23.03 15.25 1.86
N LEU A 455 23.42 15.11 3.13
CA LEU A 455 22.50 14.77 4.22
C LEU A 455 21.46 15.88 4.47
N ARG A 456 21.86 17.15 4.39
CA ARG A 456 20.95 18.30 4.45
C ARG A 456 19.91 18.22 3.33
N ILE A 457 20.33 18.06 2.08
CA ILE A 457 19.41 17.98 0.93
C ILE A 457 18.48 16.75 1.04
N ALA A 458 19.03 15.57 1.39
CA ALA A 458 18.23 14.36 1.56
C ALA A 458 17.17 14.54 2.66
N SER A 459 17.54 15.14 3.80
CA SER A 459 16.59 15.42 4.88
C SER A 459 15.46 16.35 4.44
N ILE A 460 15.75 17.34 3.58
CA ILE A 460 14.74 18.26 3.03
C ILE A 460 13.76 17.52 2.13
N LEU A 461 14.27 16.69 1.21
CA LEU A 461 13.46 15.90 0.28
C LEU A 461 12.59 14.86 0.99
N LEU A 462 13.01 14.40 2.18
CA LEU A 462 12.27 13.42 2.99
C LEU A 462 11.13 14.03 3.83
N GLN A 463 11.09 15.35 4.05
CA GLN A 463 10.07 16.03 4.87
C GLN A 463 8.60 15.68 4.53
N PRO A 464 8.21 15.51 3.26
CA PRO A 464 6.84 15.11 2.95
C PRO A 464 6.49 13.70 3.45
N PHE A 465 7.48 12.79 3.47
CA PHE A 465 7.28 11.37 3.70
C PHE A 465 7.48 10.99 5.17
N LEU A 466 8.53 11.54 5.78
CA LEU A 466 8.97 11.24 7.13
C LEU A 466 8.79 12.47 8.02
N THR A 467 8.17 12.27 9.17
CA THR A 467 7.72 13.35 10.06
C THR A 467 8.65 13.63 11.22
N GLN A 468 9.52 12.68 11.58
CA GLN A 468 10.44 12.81 12.71
C GLN A 468 11.91 12.76 12.28
N ALA A 469 12.23 11.93 11.30
CA ALA A 469 13.59 11.67 10.86
C ALA A 469 14.30 12.93 10.33
N PRO A 470 13.70 13.80 9.50
CA PRO A 470 14.36 15.03 9.05
C PRO A 470 14.83 15.89 10.21
N THR A 471 13.97 16.14 11.21
CA THR A 471 14.33 16.92 12.40
C THR A 471 15.43 16.24 13.22
N LYS A 472 15.35 14.92 13.43
CA LYS A 472 16.41 14.15 14.12
C LYS A 472 17.74 14.17 13.36
N MET A 473 17.72 14.24 12.02
CA MET A 473 18.91 14.43 11.21
C MET A 473 19.48 15.83 11.44
N TRP A 474 18.65 16.86 11.45
CA TRP A 474 19.09 18.25 11.70
C TRP A 474 19.74 18.42 13.06
N GLU A 475 19.18 17.80 14.11
CA GLU A 475 19.78 17.79 15.45
C GLU A 475 21.23 17.26 15.43
N GLN A 476 21.50 16.16 14.70
CA GLN A 476 22.86 15.62 14.58
C GLN A 476 23.75 16.45 13.65
N LEU A 477 23.16 17.11 12.65
CA LEU A 477 23.87 18.01 11.74
C LEU A 477 24.15 19.39 12.38
N GLY A 478 23.59 19.69 13.55
CA GLY A 478 23.73 21.01 14.19
C GLY A 478 22.88 22.09 13.52
N LEU A 479 21.78 21.70 12.87
CA LEU A 479 20.85 22.58 12.17
C LEU A 479 19.52 22.69 12.93
N GLU A 480 18.84 23.82 12.76
CA GLU A 480 17.47 24.04 13.22
C GLU A 480 16.53 24.18 12.02
N GLU A 481 15.22 24.02 12.26
CA GLU A 481 14.22 24.29 11.23
C GLU A 481 14.24 25.78 10.83
N GLY A 482 14.46 26.07 9.54
CA GLY A 482 14.56 27.45 9.08
C GLY A 482 15.13 27.59 7.67
N GLU A 483 15.95 28.63 7.47
CA GLU A 483 16.48 29.01 6.15
C GLU A 483 17.20 27.85 5.45
N PHE A 484 18.09 27.15 6.17
CA PHE A 484 18.92 26.05 5.65
C PHE A 484 18.20 24.71 5.50
N THR A 485 16.97 24.58 6.00
CA THR A 485 16.17 23.34 5.91
C THR A 485 14.83 23.57 5.19
N SER A 486 14.63 24.77 4.66
CA SER A 486 13.51 25.11 3.80
C SER A 486 13.56 24.32 2.49
N TRP A 487 12.41 24.08 1.87
CA TRP A 487 12.33 23.36 0.59
C TRP A 487 13.27 23.99 -0.45
N ASP A 488 13.11 25.29 -0.72
CA ASP A 488 13.88 25.99 -1.75
C ASP A 488 15.40 25.99 -1.50
N SER A 489 15.86 25.96 -0.24
CA SER A 489 17.28 25.85 0.08
C SER A 489 17.91 24.52 -0.39
N GLY A 490 17.11 23.47 -0.57
CA GLY A 490 17.60 22.18 -1.05
C GLY A 490 17.94 22.17 -2.55
N LYS A 491 17.52 23.19 -3.32
CA LYS A 491 17.85 23.33 -4.75
C LYS A 491 19.28 23.79 -4.99
N THR A 492 19.91 24.36 -3.98
CA THR A 492 21.27 24.88 -4.08
C THR A 492 22.19 24.03 -3.23
N PHE A 493 23.18 23.45 -3.89
CA PHE A 493 24.24 22.71 -3.23
C PHE A 493 25.29 23.68 -2.68
N GLY A 494 25.81 23.39 -1.49
CA GLY A 494 26.85 24.17 -0.81
C GLY A 494 26.31 25.24 0.13
N LEU A 495 25.06 25.13 0.59
CA LEU A 495 24.47 26.08 1.55
C LEU A 495 24.70 25.71 3.02
N PHE A 496 25.31 24.56 3.32
CA PHE A 496 25.62 24.18 4.69
C PHE A 496 26.47 25.27 5.40
N PRO A 497 26.05 25.75 6.59
CA PRO A 497 26.76 26.81 7.29
C PRO A 497 28.15 26.36 7.77
N GLU A 498 29.19 27.09 7.36
CA GLU A 498 30.58 26.86 7.80
C GLU A 498 30.71 26.98 9.32
N GLY A 499 31.59 26.16 9.92
CA GLY A 499 31.89 26.18 11.34
C GLY A 499 30.81 25.56 12.21
N THR A 500 29.71 25.09 11.61
CA THR A 500 28.65 24.37 12.33
C THR A 500 29.23 23.13 13.00
N LYS A 501 28.88 22.96 14.29
CA LYS A 501 29.36 21.83 15.08
C LYS A 501 28.35 20.69 15.02
N LEU A 502 28.79 19.53 14.54
CA LEU A 502 27.96 18.33 14.50
C LEU A 502 27.82 17.70 15.88
N VAL A 503 26.71 17.01 16.10
CA VAL A 503 26.37 16.35 17.36
C VAL A 503 26.23 14.86 17.11
N LYS A 504 26.99 14.04 17.85
CA LYS A 504 26.81 12.59 17.84
C LYS A 504 25.47 12.24 18.47
N GLY A 505 24.65 11.48 17.75
CA GLY A 505 23.37 10.97 18.24
C GLY A 505 23.30 9.44 18.21
N SER A 506 22.20 8.93 18.75
CA SER A 506 21.82 7.53 18.57
C SER A 506 21.36 7.28 17.13
N PRO A 507 21.49 6.05 16.61
CA PRO A 507 20.94 5.69 15.30
C PRO A 507 19.44 6.03 15.21
N ILE A 508 19.05 6.77 14.16
CA ILE A 508 17.65 7.19 13.95
C ILE A 508 16.77 5.97 13.66
N PHE A 509 17.30 5.01 12.91
CA PHE A 509 16.64 3.76 12.55
C PHE A 509 17.48 2.59 13.08
N PRO A 510 17.04 1.89 14.13
CA PRO A 510 17.74 0.70 14.61
C PRO A 510 17.61 -0.43 13.57
N ARG A 511 18.69 -1.19 13.38
CA ARG A 511 18.65 -2.38 12.53
C ARG A 511 17.80 -3.46 13.21
N LEU A 512 16.88 -4.02 12.43
CA LEU A 512 15.96 -5.07 12.82
C LEU A 512 16.61 -6.45 12.60
N ASP A 513 16.35 -7.39 13.50
CA ASP A 513 16.65 -8.81 13.29
C ASP A 513 15.59 -9.42 12.34
N PRO A 514 15.96 -9.88 11.14
CA PRO A 514 14.97 -10.34 10.18
C PRO A 514 14.09 -11.47 10.69
N GLU A 515 14.68 -12.52 11.29
CA GLU A 515 13.94 -13.70 11.70
C GLU A 515 12.96 -13.38 12.83
N GLN A 516 13.42 -12.69 13.86
CA GLN A 516 12.61 -12.32 15.00
C GLN A 516 11.47 -11.37 14.61
N GLU A 517 11.75 -10.37 13.78
CA GLU A 517 10.78 -9.34 13.44
C GLU A 517 9.76 -9.83 12.40
N ILE A 518 10.17 -10.65 11.44
CA ILE A 518 9.24 -11.32 10.52
C ILE A 518 8.26 -12.20 11.30
N ALA A 519 8.76 -12.99 12.26
CA ALA A 519 7.93 -13.84 13.11
C ALA A 519 6.94 -13.03 13.95
N TYR A 520 7.40 -11.93 14.56
CA TYR A 520 6.54 -11.06 15.36
C TYR A 520 5.40 -10.44 14.54
N ILE A 521 5.70 -9.89 13.36
CA ILE A 521 4.66 -9.30 12.51
C ILE A 521 3.69 -10.39 12.05
N ALA A 522 4.19 -11.58 11.67
CA ALA A 522 3.34 -12.72 11.31
C ALA A 522 2.38 -13.11 12.44
N GLU A 523 2.87 -13.18 13.68
CA GLU A 523 2.07 -13.48 14.85
C GLU A 523 1.00 -12.40 15.11
N ALA A 524 1.40 -11.12 15.09
CA ALA A 524 0.52 -9.98 15.29
C ALA A 524 -0.63 -9.92 14.27
N MET A 525 -0.38 -10.35 13.02
CA MET A 525 -1.39 -10.41 11.97
C MET A 525 -2.45 -11.47 12.21
N THR A 526 -2.10 -12.61 12.82
CA THR A 526 -3.04 -13.72 13.10
C THR A 526 -3.88 -13.52 14.37
N GLY A 527 -3.84 -12.32 14.96
CA GLY A 527 -4.60 -11.98 16.16
C GLY A 527 -4.18 -12.74 17.42
N GLY A 528 -2.93 -13.24 17.46
CA GLY A 528 -2.40 -13.97 18.62
C GLY A 528 -3.10 -15.31 18.92
N MET A 529 -4.07 -15.76 18.11
CA MET A 529 -4.83 -16.99 18.38
C MET A 529 -3.99 -18.27 18.27
N LYS A 530 -2.84 -18.23 17.58
CA LYS A 530 -1.91 -19.37 17.54
C LYS A 530 -0.86 -19.36 18.66
N ALA A 531 -0.73 -18.29 19.42
CA ALA A 531 0.25 -18.20 20.50
C ALA A 531 -0.21 -18.94 21.77
N ALA A 532 -1.52 -18.96 22.07
CA ALA A 532 -2.03 -19.70 23.23
C ALA A 532 -1.92 -21.23 23.06
N GLU A 533 -2.04 -21.74 21.83
CA GLU A 533 -1.86 -23.17 21.55
C GLU A 533 -0.41 -23.56 21.27
N ALA A 534 0.43 -22.63 20.77
CA ALA A 534 1.85 -22.86 20.59
C ALA A 534 2.64 -22.76 21.91
N LEU A 535 2.28 -21.85 22.82
CA LEU A 535 2.93 -21.71 24.13
C LEU A 535 2.47 -22.80 25.12
N ALA A 536 1.22 -23.26 25.06
CA ALA A 536 0.74 -24.35 25.91
C ALA A 536 1.27 -25.75 25.52
N LYS A 537 1.84 -25.89 24.30
CA LYS A 537 2.53 -27.11 23.87
C LYS A 537 4.06 -27.01 23.92
N ALA A 538 4.62 -25.83 24.18
CA ALA A 538 6.06 -25.62 24.28
C ALA A 538 6.65 -25.88 25.67
N GLU A 539 5.83 -26.12 26.71
CA GLU A 539 6.34 -26.46 28.05
C GLU A 539 6.45 -27.96 28.36
N VAL A 540 6.09 -28.88 27.46
CA VAL A 540 6.35 -30.31 27.69
C VAL A 540 6.85 -31.01 26.43
N ASN A 541 8.15 -31.32 26.49
CA ASN A 541 9.00 -32.12 25.58
C ASN A 541 9.80 -31.33 24.53
N HIS A 542 10.93 -30.80 25.00
CA HIS A 542 12.17 -30.73 24.23
C HIS A 542 12.54 -32.12 23.71
N ASP A 543 12.63 -32.27 22.39
CA ASP A 543 13.65 -33.04 21.66
C ASP A 543 13.42 -32.79 20.15
N ASP A 544 13.75 -31.58 19.67
CA ASP A 544 13.91 -31.33 18.22
C ASP A 544 15.40 -31.12 17.94
N GLU A 545 15.99 -32.06 17.19
CA GLU A 545 17.36 -32.00 16.73
C GLU A 545 17.60 -30.80 15.79
N PRO A 546 18.81 -30.20 15.81
CA PRO A 546 19.17 -29.13 14.88
C PRO A 546 19.04 -29.61 13.42
N ILE A 547 18.42 -28.78 12.57
CA ILE A 547 18.38 -29.05 11.12
C ILE A 547 19.82 -28.89 10.60
N GLU A 548 20.49 -30.02 10.34
CA GLU A 548 21.80 -30.03 9.68
C GLU A 548 21.66 -29.47 8.26
N HIS A 549 22.17 -28.26 8.05
CA HIS A 549 22.43 -27.76 6.72
C HIS A 549 23.63 -28.50 6.12
N LYS A 550 23.48 -28.97 4.88
CA LYS A 550 24.64 -29.40 4.09
C LYS A 550 25.51 -28.19 3.79
N GLU A 551 26.80 -28.43 3.56
CA GLU A 551 27.75 -27.39 3.15
C GLU A 551 27.22 -26.59 1.95
N GLU A 552 27.45 -25.27 1.97
CA GLU A 552 27.06 -24.37 0.89
C GLU A 552 27.81 -24.74 -0.39
N ILE A 553 27.07 -24.84 -1.50
CA ILE A 553 27.64 -25.09 -2.83
C ILE A 553 27.57 -23.83 -3.69
N GLY A 554 28.56 -23.64 -4.58
CA GLY A 554 28.54 -22.53 -5.53
C GLY A 554 27.56 -22.76 -6.68
N ILE A 555 27.19 -21.70 -7.40
CA ILE A 555 26.33 -21.80 -8.60
C ILE A 555 26.90 -22.75 -9.66
N GLU A 556 28.22 -22.87 -9.73
CA GLU A 556 28.92 -23.79 -10.62
C GLU A 556 28.55 -25.25 -10.37
N ASP A 557 28.31 -25.64 -9.12
CA ASP A 557 27.91 -27.00 -8.77
C ASP A 557 26.47 -27.30 -9.16
N PHE A 558 25.58 -26.30 -9.06
CA PHE A 558 24.21 -26.42 -9.54
C PHE A 558 24.17 -26.57 -11.07
N THR A 559 24.97 -25.77 -11.81
CA THR A 559 25.03 -25.86 -13.28
C THR A 559 25.53 -27.21 -13.82
N LYS A 560 26.21 -28.02 -12.99
CA LYS A 560 26.65 -29.37 -13.36
C LYS A 560 25.49 -30.37 -13.38
N VAL A 561 24.34 -30.08 -12.78
CA VAL A 561 23.20 -30.99 -12.69
C VAL A 561 22.23 -30.71 -13.85
N GLU A 562 21.93 -31.72 -14.66
CA GLU A 562 21.00 -31.58 -15.78
C GLU A 562 19.60 -32.01 -15.33
N LEU A 563 18.73 -31.03 -15.12
CA LEU A 563 17.34 -31.21 -14.73
C LEU A 563 16.42 -31.04 -15.95
N ARG A 564 15.56 -32.03 -16.21
CA ARG A 564 14.60 -31.98 -17.32
C ARG A 564 13.20 -32.39 -16.90
N VAL A 565 12.21 -31.83 -17.59
CA VAL A 565 10.82 -32.24 -17.46
C VAL A 565 10.63 -33.60 -18.13
N ALA A 566 10.07 -34.57 -17.40
CA ALA A 566 9.75 -35.90 -17.92
C ALA A 566 8.30 -36.26 -17.61
N GLN A 567 7.64 -36.98 -18.51
CA GLN A 567 6.29 -37.50 -18.30
C GLN A 567 6.34 -38.97 -17.89
N VAL A 568 5.57 -39.36 -16.87
CA VAL A 568 5.47 -40.76 -16.46
C VAL A 568 4.58 -41.52 -17.44
N LEU A 569 5.15 -42.48 -18.17
CA LEU A 569 4.43 -43.36 -19.10
C LEU A 569 3.84 -44.59 -18.40
N ALA A 570 4.61 -45.16 -17.48
CA ALA A 570 4.21 -46.34 -16.72
C ALA A 570 4.86 -46.32 -15.35
N ALA A 571 4.16 -46.88 -14.36
CA ALA A 571 4.67 -47.10 -13.02
C ALA A 571 4.33 -48.53 -12.60
N GLU A 572 5.27 -49.23 -11.95
CA GLU A 572 4.99 -50.54 -11.36
C GLU A 572 5.77 -50.77 -10.05
N PRO A 573 5.21 -51.52 -9.08
CA PRO A 573 5.93 -51.88 -7.86
C PRO A 573 7.14 -52.77 -8.14
N VAL A 574 8.26 -52.52 -7.47
CA VAL A 574 9.44 -53.39 -7.57
C VAL A 574 9.25 -54.65 -6.74
N LYS A 575 9.44 -55.82 -7.36
CA LYS A 575 9.28 -57.13 -6.69
C LYS A 575 10.20 -57.22 -5.46
N LYS A 576 9.63 -57.59 -4.31
CA LYS A 576 10.31 -57.71 -3.00
C LYS A 576 10.84 -56.38 -2.43
N ALA A 577 10.29 -55.23 -2.84
CA ALA A 577 10.64 -53.93 -2.28
C ALA A 577 9.41 -53.01 -2.12
N ASP A 578 8.85 -53.01 -0.91
CA ASP A 578 7.57 -52.36 -0.58
C ASP A 578 7.61 -50.83 -0.57
N LYS A 579 8.80 -50.24 -0.78
CA LYS A 579 9.04 -48.79 -0.81
C LYS A 579 9.36 -48.25 -2.21
N LEU A 580 9.55 -49.11 -3.21
CA LEU A 580 10.08 -48.71 -4.52
C LEU A 580 9.04 -48.86 -5.63
N LEU A 581 8.87 -47.80 -6.42
CA LEU A 581 8.22 -47.84 -7.72
C LEU A 581 9.25 -47.74 -8.83
N LYS A 582 9.03 -48.50 -9.89
CA LYS A 582 9.77 -48.42 -11.15
C LYS A 582 8.95 -47.62 -12.14
N LEU A 583 9.51 -46.50 -12.59
CA LEU A 583 8.87 -45.55 -13.49
C LEU A 583 9.54 -45.61 -14.86
N GLN A 584 8.73 -45.67 -15.92
CA GLN A 584 9.15 -45.37 -17.28
C GLN A 584 8.82 -43.91 -17.57
N LEU A 585 9.84 -43.12 -17.86
CA LEU A 585 9.75 -41.68 -18.09
C LEU A 585 10.02 -41.36 -19.56
N ASP A 586 9.20 -40.48 -20.13
CA ASP A 586 9.40 -39.88 -21.45
C ASP A 586 10.01 -38.48 -21.32
N LEU A 587 11.19 -38.29 -21.90
CA LEU A 587 11.86 -36.99 -22.01
C LEU A 587 11.60 -36.33 -23.36
N GLY A 588 10.75 -36.89 -24.21
CA GLY A 588 10.43 -36.38 -25.56
C GLY A 588 11.48 -36.73 -26.62
N PHE A 589 12.72 -36.99 -26.22
CA PHE A 589 13.81 -37.43 -27.12
C PHE A 589 14.38 -38.81 -26.76
N GLU A 590 14.14 -39.32 -25.55
CA GLU A 590 14.49 -40.67 -25.11
C GLU A 590 13.56 -41.13 -23.98
N GLN A 591 13.51 -42.44 -23.72
CA GLN A 591 12.83 -43.00 -22.56
C GLN A 591 13.85 -43.47 -21.51
N ARG A 592 13.52 -43.27 -20.23
CA ARG A 592 14.36 -43.68 -19.12
C ARG A 592 13.60 -44.41 -18.04
N GLN A 593 14.26 -45.40 -17.45
CA GLN A 593 13.78 -46.07 -16.25
C GLN A 593 14.35 -45.39 -14.99
N VAL A 594 13.48 -44.98 -14.08
CA VAL A 594 13.87 -44.46 -12.76
C VAL A 594 13.19 -45.28 -11.68
N VAL A 595 13.96 -45.72 -10.69
CA VAL A 595 13.44 -46.40 -9.51
C VAL A 595 13.40 -45.40 -8.36
N SER A 596 12.21 -45.14 -7.81
CA SER A 596 12.00 -44.10 -6.80
C SER A 596 11.32 -44.62 -5.54
N GLY A 597 11.70 -44.07 -4.39
CA GLY A 597 11.27 -44.46 -3.05
C GLY A 597 9.87 -43.99 -2.63
N ILE A 598 8.96 -43.84 -3.58
CA ILE A 598 7.68 -43.13 -3.40
C ILE A 598 6.47 -44.06 -3.26
N ALA A 599 6.67 -45.39 -3.21
CA ALA A 599 5.58 -46.38 -3.23
C ALA A 599 4.62 -46.30 -2.03
N LYS A 600 5.04 -45.65 -0.94
CA LYS A 600 4.19 -45.41 0.24
C LYS A 600 3.24 -44.21 0.09
N PHE A 601 3.51 -43.34 -0.87
CA PHE A 601 2.85 -42.03 -1.01
C PHE A 601 2.03 -41.91 -2.29
N TYR A 602 2.32 -42.74 -3.29
CA TYR A 602 1.66 -42.72 -4.58
C TYR A 602 1.37 -44.14 -5.06
N THR A 603 0.20 -44.35 -5.63
CA THR A 603 -0.08 -45.57 -6.38
C THR A 603 0.41 -45.45 -7.83
N PRO A 604 0.69 -46.56 -8.53
CA PRO A 604 1.08 -46.51 -9.94
C PRO A 604 0.11 -45.71 -10.83
N GLU A 605 -1.20 -45.82 -10.59
CA GLU A 605 -2.26 -45.19 -11.38
C GLU A 605 -2.25 -43.67 -11.23
N GLU A 606 -1.90 -43.17 -10.03
CA GLU A 606 -1.84 -41.74 -9.76
C GLU A 606 -0.68 -41.05 -10.49
N LEU A 607 0.35 -41.80 -10.88
CA LEU A 607 1.57 -41.26 -11.46
C LEU A 607 1.53 -41.18 -12.98
N VAL A 608 0.86 -42.12 -13.65
CA VAL A 608 0.79 -42.17 -15.11
C VAL A 608 0.19 -40.87 -15.66
N GLY A 609 0.90 -40.26 -16.62
CA GLY A 609 0.52 -39.00 -17.24
C GLY A 609 1.08 -37.75 -16.58
N ARG A 610 1.55 -37.81 -15.32
CA ARG A 610 2.11 -36.65 -14.61
C ARG A 610 3.45 -36.21 -15.20
N LYS A 611 3.72 -34.90 -15.14
CA LYS A 611 5.02 -34.29 -15.46
C LYS A 611 5.83 -34.02 -14.20
N VAL A 612 7.02 -34.60 -14.14
CA VAL A 612 7.95 -34.54 -13.01
C VAL A 612 9.29 -33.96 -13.43
N ILE A 613 10.04 -33.41 -12.48
CA ILE A 613 11.42 -32.98 -12.69
C ILE A 613 12.35 -34.19 -12.49
N CYS A 614 13.14 -34.50 -13.51
CA CYS A 614 14.07 -35.62 -13.54
C CYS A 614 15.51 -35.13 -13.71
N VAL A 615 16.42 -35.62 -12.86
CA VAL A 615 17.87 -35.45 -13.00
C VAL A 615 18.37 -36.50 -13.99
N VAL A 616 18.89 -36.07 -15.14
CA VAL A 616 19.21 -36.96 -16.28
C VAL A 616 20.70 -37.24 -16.46
N ASN A 617 21.60 -36.54 -15.77
CA ASN A 617 23.05 -36.76 -15.90
C ASN A 617 23.69 -37.46 -14.70
N LEU A 618 22.89 -38.17 -13.89
CA LEU A 618 23.40 -39.06 -12.84
C LEU A 618 23.89 -40.38 -13.42
N LYS A 619 24.96 -40.94 -12.82
CA LYS A 619 25.44 -42.28 -13.15
C LYS A 619 24.35 -43.32 -12.82
N PRO A 620 24.01 -44.22 -13.76
CA PRO A 620 23.03 -45.27 -13.49
C PRO A 620 23.42 -46.18 -12.33
N VAL A 621 22.46 -46.53 -11.48
CA VAL A 621 22.66 -47.41 -10.31
C VAL A 621 21.65 -48.55 -10.32
N LYS A 622 22.04 -49.74 -9.81
CA LYS A 622 21.12 -50.86 -9.63
C LYS A 622 20.50 -50.79 -8.23
N LEU A 623 19.18 -50.68 -8.17
CA LEU A 623 18.39 -50.67 -6.94
C LEU A 623 17.51 -51.92 -6.90
N ARG A 624 17.79 -52.82 -5.95
CA ARG A 624 17.03 -54.09 -5.76
C ARG A 624 16.88 -54.94 -7.04
N GLY A 625 17.89 -54.91 -7.90
CA GLY A 625 17.94 -55.67 -9.16
C GLY A 625 17.45 -54.90 -10.39
N GLU A 626 16.81 -53.74 -10.22
CA GLU A 626 16.33 -52.87 -11.29
C GLU A 626 17.32 -51.74 -11.56
N LEU A 627 17.49 -51.35 -12.83
CA LEU A 627 18.37 -50.24 -13.21
C LEU A 627 17.63 -48.90 -13.06
N SER A 628 18.23 -47.95 -12.33
CA SER A 628 17.76 -46.56 -12.24
C SER A 628 18.73 -45.65 -12.97
N GLN A 629 18.25 -44.96 -14.01
CA GLN A 629 19.04 -44.13 -14.93
C GLN A 629 18.78 -42.62 -14.71
N GLY A 630 18.38 -42.25 -13.50
CA GLY A 630 18.08 -40.87 -13.11
C GLY A 630 17.46 -40.81 -11.73
N MET A 631 17.00 -39.63 -11.35
CA MET A 631 16.32 -39.37 -10.08
C MET A 631 15.20 -38.35 -10.30
N ILE A 632 14.01 -38.62 -9.76
CA ILE A 632 12.93 -37.62 -9.73
C ILE A 632 12.98 -36.83 -8.43
N LEU A 633 12.56 -35.56 -8.48
CA LEU A 633 12.58 -34.69 -7.30
C LEU A 633 11.26 -34.77 -6.51
N ALA A 634 11.37 -34.84 -5.19
CA ALA A 634 10.26 -34.79 -4.25
C ALA A 634 10.63 -33.92 -3.05
N ALA A 635 9.66 -33.18 -2.52
CA ALA A 635 9.77 -32.49 -1.25
C ALA A 635 9.34 -33.44 -0.12
N SER A 636 10.08 -33.47 0.99
CA SER A 636 9.75 -34.28 2.17
C SER A 636 9.81 -33.46 3.45
N HIS A 637 8.82 -33.62 4.32
CA HIS A 637 8.80 -33.04 5.68
C HIS A 637 8.13 -34.02 6.64
N GLY A 638 8.90 -34.56 7.61
CA GLY A 638 8.44 -35.66 8.46
C GLY A 638 7.97 -36.87 7.65
N ASP A 639 6.76 -37.34 7.91
CA ASP A 639 6.11 -38.45 7.18
C ASP A 639 5.42 -38.04 5.88
N GLN A 640 5.54 -36.78 5.43
CA GLN A 640 4.93 -36.32 4.17
C GLN A 640 5.95 -36.29 3.03
N LEU A 641 5.54 -36.73 1.84
CA LEU A 641 6.34 -36.65 0.61
C LEU A 641 5.46 -36.23 -0.55
N THR A 642 5.89 -35.21 -1.31
CA THR A 642 5.18 -34.73 -2.51
C THR A 642 6.12 -34.57 -3.70
N LEU A 643 5.73 -35.05 -4.88
CA LEU A 643 6.51 -34.90 -6.11
C LEU A 643 6.58 -33.44 -6.58
N ALA A 644 7.76 -33.02 -7.01
CA ALA A 644 7.94 -31.73 -7.68
C ALA A 644 7.43 -31.84 -9.13
N THR A 645 6.36 -31.11 -9.44
CA THR A 645 5.68 -31.13 -10.75
C THR A 645 5.77 -29.79 -11.47
N VAL A 646 5.60 -29.81 -12.79
CA VAL A 646 5.48 -28.62 -13.64
C VAL A 646 4.11 -28.57 -14.33
N PRO A 647 3.64 -27.40 -14.81
CA PRO A 647 2.38 -27.29 -15.55
C PRO A 647 2.28 -28.30 -16.72
N GLU A 648 1.08 -28.85 -16.94
CA GLU A 648 0.85 -29.91 -17.93
C GLU A 648 1.19 -29.50 -19.37
N ASN A 649 1.18 -28.20 -19.67
CA ASN A 649 1.51 -27.66 -21.00
C ASN A 649 3.04 -27.57 -21.27
N MET A 650 3.91 -27.83 -20.29
CA MET A 650 5.36 -27.75 -20.45
C MET A 650 5.91 -28.91 -21.30
N PRO A 651 6.69 -28.70 -22.37
CA PRO A 651 7.12 -29.80 -23.24
C PRO A 651 8.03 -30.80 -22.53
N ASN A 652 7.88 -32.10 -22.85
CA ASN A 652 8.78 -33.15 -22.37
C ASN A 652 10.21 -32.84 -22.87
N GLY A 653 11.20 -32.97 -21.99
CA GLY A 653 12.60 -32.68 -22.27
C GLY A 653 13.02 -31.22 -22.06
N ALA A 654 12.12 -30.33 -21.66
CA ALA A 654 12.42 -28.96 -21.30
C ALA A 654 13.46 -28.90 -20.17
N ILE A 655 14.43 -27.99 -20.27
CA ILE A 655 15.49 -27.79 -19.28
C ILE A 655 14.93 -26.96 -18.12
N VAL A 656 15.09 -27.46 -16.90
CA VAL A 656 14.82 -26.70 -15.67
C VAL A 656 16.10 -25.94 -15.32
N LYS A 657 16.03 -24.62 -15.19
CA LYS A 657 17.16 -23.72 -14.96
C LYS A 657 17.04 -22.96 -13.66
#